data_AF-A0A537VXZ3-F1
#
_entry.id   AF-A0A537VXZ3-F1
#
_cell.length_a   1.000
_cell.length_b   1.000
_cell.length_c   1.000
_cell.angle_alpha   90.00
_cell.angle_beta   90.00
_cell.angle_gamma   90.00
#
_symmetry.space_group_name_H-M   'P 1'
#
loop_
_entity.id
_entity.type
_entity.pdbx_description
1 polymer ?
#
loop_
_entity_poly.entity_id
_entity_poly.type
_entity_poly.pdbx_seq_one_letter_code
_entity_poly.pdbx_strand_id
1 'polypeptide(L)'
;MLDIARELEGLRRQVSVHAAGVVIGDEPLVNYTPLQRTQDGAGGIVTQYEMHAVGNLGLLKMDFLGLRNLTVIEDAVRYIEGTRGTKIDIDNVPLDDRATYGMLSRGDTIAVFQLESPGMRDLVKKLQPDRFEDVMALVALYRPGPIGERMHFEYAMRKHGQRTVEYLHPDLKPILQETFGIILYQEQALRIAVDMAGFSMGDADTLRKAIGKKSGSVMRAQREKFVTGCVNKGYTKDLGSKMFEMIEHFAGYGFNKSHSCGYAYIAYQTAYLKAHYPVEYIAALLTSVRDKQDRTALYLAECRVMGITVDPPDVNRSESDYTPLPPEEGKSGEIRIGLSAIRNVGENVVSEIIRERETKGPFASFADFCHRVDPTALNKRVVESFVKAGAFDSLGLNRPELLTWGTDTRTGDQRLVLSEAAGKMLDAAAEDRRNEQAGQSSLFGVDERHAMTTVSSPMASGADISRSALLAAEKEMLGLYVSDHPLLEVQQAMRASTDTQIADVASAPEGSTRTVGGIVGRFAKKFTKKGEAMAVIVLEDLAGAIEIVVFPNSFDKFAPLLQRDAIVCVKGKVDLRDEDPKLVALEVWRPNLEAGGDPLVLSLEAESCTPKVVERLKEVLSSHPGLTPVHLRLTSGTGTKVLRLPDDFRIERRNGLYAELKSLLGATSLR
;
A
#
# COMPACT_ATOMS: atom_id res chain seq x y z
N MET A 1 -16.01 30.34 24.21
CA MET A 1 -14.98 29.40 23.72
C MET A 1 -14.16 30.02 22.60
N LEU A 2 -14.77 30.52 21.53
CA LEU A 2 -14.06 31.23 20.44
C LEU A 2 -13.32 32.49 20.93
N ASP A 3 -13.91 33.28 21.84
CA ASP A 3 -13.25 34.48 22.35
C ASP A 3 -12.01 34.15 23.18
N ILE A 4 -12.11 33.16 24.08
CA ILE A 4 -10.97 32.62 24.84
C ILE A 4 -9.91 32.03 23.89
N ALA A 5 -10.33 31.33 22.82
CA ALA A 5 -9.39 30.77 21.86
C ALA A 5 -8.60 31.86 21.11
N ARG A 6 -9.23 32.99 20.79
CA ARG A 6 -8.56 34.16 20.19
C ARG A 6 -7.58 34.81 21.16
N GLU A 7 -7.91 34.88 22.45
CA GLU A 7 -6.99 35.40 23.47
C GLU A 7 -5.77 34.49 23.69
N LEU A 8 -5.93 33.18 23.50
CA LEU A 8 -4.85 32.20 23.63
C LEU A 8 -4.06 31.96 22.33
N GLU A 9 -4.51 32.51 21.20
CA GLU A 9 -3.87 32.38 19.91
C GLU A 9 -2.51 33.10 19.90
N GLY A 10 -1.46 32.42 19.42
CA GLY A 10 -0.09 32.95 19.40
C GLY A 10 0.73 32.68 20.66
N LEU A 11 0.14 32.12 21.71
CA LEU A 11 0.89 31.67 22.88
C LEU A 11 1.68 30.38 22.59
N ARG A 12 2.88 30.27 23.19
CA ARG A 12 3.76 29.10 23.05
C ARG A 12 3.34 28.01 24.03
N ARG A 13 3.23 26.77 23.55
CA ARG A 13 2.76 25.62 24.36
C ARG A 13 3.91 24.85 25.05
N GLN A 14 4.93 24.47 24.28
CA GLN A 14 6.01 23.60 24.74
C GLN A 14 7.27 23.80 23.87
N VAL A 15 8.43 23.47 24.44
CA VAL A 15 9.72 23.51 23.73
C VAL A 15 9.89 22.18 23.00
N SER A 16 10.13 22.24 21.69
CA SER A 16 10.40 21.07 20.85
C SER A 16 11.64 21.31 20.02
N VAL A 17 12.35 20.23 19.69
CA VAL A 17 13.58 20.30 18.90
C VAL A 17 13.23 20.46 17.42
N HIS A 18 13.94 21.34 16.71
CA HIS A 18 13.79 21.44 15.26
C HIS A 18 14.25 20.14 14.60
N ALA A 19 13.40 19.52 13.78
CA ALA A 19 13.62 18.18 13.24
C ALA A 19 14.90 18.01 12.39
N ALA A 20 15.52 19.10 11.96
CA ALA A 20 16.75 19.08 11.16
C ALA A 20 17.83 20.08 11.61
N GLY A 21 17.50 21.02 12.50
CA GLY A 21 18.30 22.23 12.66
C GLY A 21 19.48 22.00 13.60
N VAL A 22 20.70 22.14 13.09
CA VAL A 22 21.95 22.08 13.85
C VAL A 22 22.66 23.42 13.76
N VAL A 23 23.14 23.91 14.91
CA VAL A 23 23.84 25.18 15.03
C VAL A 23 25.32 24.91 15.29
N ILE A 24 26.18 25.55 14.53
CA ILE A 24 27.64 25.41 14.63
C ILE A 24 28.20 26.79 14.96
N GLY A 25 28.87 26.89 16.11
CA GLY A 25 29.61 28.08 16.54
C GLY A 25 31.11 27.88 16.32
N ASP A 26 31.82 28.99 16.16
CA ASP A 26 33.28 29.07 16.18
C ASP A 26 33.83 29.04 17.62
N GLU A 27 33.04 29.48 18.60
CA GLU A 27 33.31 29.36 20.04
C GLU A 27 32.22 28.55 20.77
N PRO A 28 32.39 28.21 22.08
CA PRO A 28 31.34 27.58 22.86
C PRO A 28 29.99 28.31 22.76
N LEU A 29 28.94 27.59 22.35
CA LEU A 29 27.63 28.18 22.05
C LEU A 29 27.01 28.99 23.20
N VAL A 30 27.37 28.67 24.44
CA VAL A 30 26.95 29.41 25.65
C VAL A 30 27.37 30.90 25.64
N ASN A 31 28.37 31.26 24.82
CA ASN A 31 28.78 32.66 24.61
C ASN A 31 27.79 33.45 23.75
N TYR A 32 26.99 32.77 22.93
CA TYR A 32 26.06 33.41 21.97
C TYR A 32 24.59 33.17 22.29
N THR A 33 24.25 31.97 22.80
CA THR A 33 22.87 31.55 23.03
C THR A 33 22.75 30.66 24.27
N PRO A 34 21.71 30.85 25.11
CA PRO A 34 21.42 29.93 26.20
C PRO A 34 21.04 28.54 25.66
N LEU A 35 21.56 27.50 26.32
CA LEU A 35 21.34 26.10 25.96
C LEU A 35 20.36 25.42 26.92
N GLN A 36 19.74 24.34 26.46
CA GLN A 36 18.83 23.51 27.22
C GLN A 36 19.06 22.03 26.88
N ARG A 37 18.91 21.14 27.87
CA ARG A 37 18.89 19.69 27.65
C ARG A 37 17.50 19.22 27.24
N THR A 38 17.42 18.29 26.30
CA THR A 38 16.16 17.65 25.91
C THR A 38 15.62 16.77 27.04
N GLN A 39 14.30 16.64 27.10
CA GLN A 39 13.60 15.87 28.14
C GLN A 39 13.45 14.38 27.80
N ASP A 40 13.84 13.96 26.60
CA ASP A 40 13.67 12.62 26.05
C ASP A 40 14.72 11.59 26.52
N GLY A 41 15.60 11.98 27.45
CA GLY A 41 16.64 11.08 27.99
C GLY A 41 17.80 10.79 27.04
N ALA A 42 17.72 11.21 25.77
CA ALA A 42 18.77 11.04 24.77
C ALA A 42 19.96 11.99 24.95
N GLY A 43 19.90 12.90 25.95
CA GLY A 43 20.99 13.81 26.27
C GLY A 43 21.22 14.92 25.24
N GLY A 44 20.27 15.17 24.35
CA GLY A 44 20.35 16.21 23.33
C GLY A 44 20.51 17.61 23.94
N ILE A 45 21.28 18.46 23.26
CA ILE A 45 21.49 19.87 23.63
C ILE A 45 20.86 20.74 22.55
N VAL A 46 20.01 21.67 22.96
CA VAL A 46 19.31 22.59 22.06
C VAL A 46 19.53 24.04 22.47
N THR A 47 19.52 24.95 21.50
CA THR A 47 19.43 26.39 21.72
C THR A 47 18.04 26.75 22.23
N GLN A 48 17.92 27.68 23.18
CA GLN A 48 16.61 28.19 23.61
C GLN A 48 16.04 29.22 22.64
N TYR A 49 16.87 29.76 21.74
CA TYR A 49 16.43 30.67 20.69
C TYR A 49 15.81 29.92 19.52
N GLU A 50 14.79 30.56 18.93
CA GLU A 50 14.15 30.05 17.72
C GLU A 50 15.01 30.32 16.47
N MET A 51 14.65 29.66 15.36
CA MET A 51 15.43 29.61 14.12
C MET A 51 15.88 30.99 13.60
N HIS A 52 15.01 32.00 13.59
CA HIS A 52 15.33 33.32 13.06
C HIS A 52 16.27 34.10 13.99
N ALA A 53 16.04 34.04 15.31
CA ALA A 53 16.94 34.63 16.29
C ALA A 53 18.36 34.08 16.18
N VAL A 54 18.52 32.76 16.01
CA VAL A 54 19.84 32.14 15.78
C VAL A 54 20.50 32.69 14.51
N GLY A 55 19.74 32.79 13.40
CA GLY A 55 20.26 33.35 12.16
C GLY A 55 20.64 34.83 12.27
N ASN A 56 19.88 35.62 13.03
CA ASN A 56 20.16 37.04 13.26
C ASN A 56 21.40 37.27 14.14
N LEU A 57 21.76 36.29 14.98
CA LEU A 57 23.02 36.31 15.75
C LEU A 57 24.24 36.00 14.88
N GLY A 58 24.05 35.64 13.61
CA GLY A 58 25.15 35.30 12.69
C GLY A 58 25.70 33.89 12.88
N LEU A 59 25.03 33.05 13.67
CA LEU A 59 25.44 31.65 13.87
C LEU A 59 25.15 30.82 12.61
N LEU A 60 26.07 29.90 12.30
CA LEU A 60 25.90 28.98 11.18
C LEU A 60 24.83 27.95 11.54
N LYS A 61 23.75 27.94 10.74
CA LYS A 61 22.69 26.94 10.82
C LYS A 61 22.80 25.99 9.63
N MET A 62 22.87 24.70 9.90
CA MET A 62 22.78 23.64 8.90
C MET A 62 21.54 22.77 9.19
N ASP A 63 20.85 22.35 8.13
CA ASP A 63 19.72 21.44 8.25
C ASP A 63 20.14 20.02 7.82
N PHE A 64 20.11 19.08 8.76
CA PHE A 64 20.33 17.64 8.55
C PHE A 64 18.99 16.92 8.59
N LEU A 65 18.43 16.62 7.42
CA LEU A 65 17.12 15.98 7.33
C LEU A 65 17.27 14.47 7.31
N GLY A 66 16.58 13.77 8.20
CA GLY A 66 16.39 12.31 8.11
C GLY A 66 15.38 11.97 7.01
N LEU A 67 15.86 11.71 5.79
CA LEU A 67 15.00 11.28 4.69
C LEU A 67 14.93 9.76 4.63
N ARG A 68 13.81 9.19 5.07
CA ARG A 68 13.55 7.74 5.09
C ARG A 68 13.86 7.03 3.76
N ASN A 69 13.62 7.66 2.62
CA ASN A 69 13.84 7.01 1.33
C ASN A 69 15.31 6.73 1.03
N LEU A 70 16.25 7.49 1.61
CA LEU A 70 17.68 7.20 1.47
C LEU A 70 18.02 5.89 2.19
N THR A 71 17.46 5.67 3.38
CA THR A 71 17.58 4.38 4.10
C THR A 71 16.95 3.24 3.30
N VAL A 72 15.77 3.45 2.71
CA VAL A 72 15.13 2.43 1.85
C VAL A 72 15.99 2.07 0.65
N ILE A 73 16.61 3.06 0.00
CA ILE A 73 17.51 2.84 -1.13
C ILE A 73 18.73 2.04 -0.69
N GLU A 74 19.37 2.42 0.43
CA GLU A 74 20.53 1.73 0.97
C GLU A 74 20.22 0.27 1.35
N ASP A 75 19.09 0.04 2.04
CA ASP A 75 18.62 -1.29 2.40
C ASP A 75 18.31 -2.14 1.16
N ALA A 76 17.69 -1.54 0.13
CA ALA A 76 17.41 -2.21 -1.13
C ALA A 76 18.71 -2.65 -1.83
N VAL A 77 19.71 -1.77 -1.92
CA VAL A 77 21.02 -2.11 -2.51
C VAL A 77 21.70 -3.22 -1.72
N ARG A 78 21.67 -3.18 -0.38
CA ARG A 78 22.18 -4.25 0.48
C ARG A 78 21.47 -5.59 0.21
N TYR A 79 20.15 -5.57 0.09
CA TYR A 79 19.38 -6.77 -0.23
C TYR A 79 19.69 -7.32 -1.62
N ILE A 80 19.88 -6.46 -2.62
CA ILE A 80 20.24 -6.90 -3.98
C ILE A 80 21.61 -7.57 -3.99
N GLU A 81 22.59 -7.01 -3.28
CA GLU A 81 23.91 -7.64 -3.13
C GLU A 81 23.82 -8.99 -2.42
N GLY A 82 23.02 -9.08 -1.34
CA GLY A 82 22.87 -10.33 -0.58
C GLY A 82 22.10 -11.44 -1.29
N THR A 83 21.07 -11.10 -2.09
CA THR A 83 20.19 -12.08 -2.75
C THR A 83 20.63 -12.46 -4.15
N ARG A 84 21.27 -11.53 -4.89
CA ARG A 84 21.67 -11.72 -6.29
C ARG A 84 23.18 -11.71 -6.50
N GLY A 85 23.96 -11.26 -5.53
CA GLY A 85 25.40 -11.02 -5.70
C GLY A 85 25.72 -9.81 -6.60
N THR A 86 24.71 -8.99 -6.93
CA THR A 86 24.87 -7.83 -7.81
C THR A 86 25.09 -6.58 -6.99
N LYS A 87 26.21 -5.89 -7.22
CA LYS A 87 26.47 -4.59 -6.61
C LYS A 87 26.02 -3.47 -7.55
N ILE A 88 25.04 -2.69 -7.11
CA ILE A 88 24.49 -1.56 -7.87
C ILE A 88 25.12 -0.26 -7.39
N ASP A 89 25.58 0.56 -8.33
CA ASP A 89 25.91 1.96 -8.08
C ASP A 89 24.65 2.82 -8.31
N ILE A 90 23.89 3.03 -7.23
CA ILE A 90 22.60 3.73 -7.31
C ILE A 90 22.74 5.21 -7.66
N ASP A 91 23.91 5.81 -7.42
CA ASP A 91 24.21 7.21 -7.71
C ASP A 91 24.60 7.45 -9.18
N ASN A 92 24.76 6.38 -9.97
CA ASN A 92 25.13 6.44 -11.39
C ASN A 92 24.22 5.58 -12.29
N VAL A 93 22.95 5.37 -11.90
CA VAL A 93 21.98 4.67 -12.75
C VAL A 93 21.72 5.44 -14.06
N PRO A 94 21.51 4.73 -15.21
CA PRO A 94 21.23 5.38 -16.49
C PRO A 94 19.90 6.14 -16.43
N LEU A 95 19.87 7.38 -16.93
CA LEU A 95 18.69 8.26 -16.91
C LEU A 95 17.78 8.09 -18.12
N ASP A 96 18.07 7.17 -19.03
CA ASP A 96 17.32 6.85 -20.25
C ASP A 96 16.76 5.41 -20.24
N ASP A 97 16.69 4.78 -19.06
CA ASP A 97 16.22 3.41 -18.92
C ASP A 97 14.75 3.22 -19.31
N ARG A 98 14.52 2.43 -20.36
CA ARG A 98 13.18 2.20 -20.93
C ARG A 98 12.24 1.45 -20.00
N ALA A 99 12.75 0.52 -19.18
CA ALA A 99 11.91 -0.25 -18.26
C ALA A 99 11.31 0.66 -17.18
N THR A 100 12.13 1.56 -16.64
CA THR A 100 11.73 2.58 -15.66
C THR A 100 10.66 3.49 -16.23
N TYR A 101 10.89 4.09 -17.40
CA TYR A 101 9.90 4.97 -18.04
C TYR A 101 8.64 4.23 -18.48
N GLY A 102 8.77 2.98 -18.95
CA GLY A 102 7.64 2.12 -19.28
C GLY A 102 6.74 1.85 -18.07
N MET A 103 7.34 1.57 -16.90
CA MET A 103 6.62 1.41 -15.63
C MET A 103 5.94 2.71 -15.19
N LEU A 104 6.68 3.83 -15.18
CA LEU A 104 6.12 5.14 -14.83
C LEU A 104 4.93 5.47 -15.75
N SER A 105 5.08 5.29 -17.06
CA SER A 105 4.06 5.60 -18.06
C SER A 105 2.77 4.79 -17.90
N ARG A 106 2.84 3.56 -17.35
CA ARG A 106 1.62 2.80 -16.99
C ARG A 106 0.93 3.32 -15.72
N GLY A 107 1.59 4.18 -14.95
CA GLY A 107 1.10 4.70 -13.68
C GLY A 107 1.30 3.72 -12.51
N ASP A 108 2.24 2.79 -12.66
CA ASP A 108 2.63 1.80 -11.65
C ASP A 108 3.57 2.46 -10.60
N THR A 109 3.17 3.63 -10.07
CA THR A 109 4.02 4.49 -9.22
C THR A 109 3.68 4.44 -7.73
N ILE A 110 2.83 3.50 -7.30
CA ILE A 110 2.78 3.12 -5.88
C ILE A 110 4.19 2.69 -5.47
N ALA A 111 4.62 3.06 -4.26
CA ALA A 111 6.00 2.86 -3.80
C ALA A 111 7.08 3.68 -4.52
N VAL A 112 6.75 4.63 -5.42
CA VAL A 112 7.73 5.53 -6.04
C VAL A 112 7.69 6.90 -5.37
N PHE A 113 8.82 7.35 -4.83
CA PHE A 113 8.88 8.59 -4.05
C PHE A 113 8.30 9.80 -4.80
N GLN A 114 7.51 10.63 -4.11
CA GLN A 114 6.76 11.80 -4.64
C GLN A 114 5.66 11.48 -5.67
N LEU A 115 5.61 10.26 -6.24
CA LEU A 115 4.74 9.92 -7.36
C LEU A 115 3.56 8.99 -6.99
N GLU A 116 3.29 8.76 -5.70
CA GLU A 116 2.33 7.74 -5.25
C GLU A 116 0.86 8.22 -5.20
N SER A 117 0.60 9.52 -5.04
CA SER A 117 -0.77 10.00 -4.80
C SER A 117 -1.67 9.79 -6.01
N PRO A 118 -2.98 9.46 -5.84
CA PRO A 118 -3.88 9.13 -6.96
C PRO A 118 -3.81 10.11 -8.14
N GLY A 119 -4.08 11.40 -7.94
CA GLY A 119 -4.01 12.34 -9.07
C GLY A 119 -2.60 12.60 -9.61
N MET A 120 -1.53 12.30 -8.84
CA MET A 120 -0.17 12.33 -9.38
C MET A 120 0.03 11.15 -10.33
N ARG A 121 -0.45 9.95 -9.98
CA ARG A 121 -0.42 8.77 -10.85
C ARG A 121 -1.16 9.05 -12.17
N ASP A 122 -2.31 9.70 -12.09
CA ASP A 122 -3.07 10.09 -13.29
C ASP A 122 -2.34 11.11 -14.13
N LEU A 123 -1.66 12.08 -13.49
CA LEU A 123 -0.80 13.01 -14.20
C LEU A 123 0.35 12.27 -14.88
N VAL A 124 1.01 11.34 -14.20
CA VAL A 124 2.09 10.51 -14.79
C VAL A 124 1.57 9.75 -16.02
N LYS A 125 0.40 9.10 -15.93
CA LYS A 125 -0.24 8.40 -17.06
C LYS A 125 -0.58 9.35 -18.22
N LYS A 126 -1.04 10.56 -17.95
CA LYS A 126 -1.34 11.54 -19.01
C LYS A 126 -0.06 12.11 -19.64
N LEU A 127 0.96 12.32 -18.82
CA LEU A 127 2.24 12.88 -19.24
C LEU A 127 3.09 11.87 -20.04
N GLN A 128 3.01 10.58 -19.71
CA GLN A 128 3.85 9.51 -20.27
C GLN A 128 5.34 9.88 -20.23
N PRO A 129 5.97 10.03 -19.05
CA PRO A 129 7.35 10.49 -18.95
C PRO A 129 8.31 9.53 -19.68
N ASP A 130 9.22 10.09 -20.48
CA ASP A 130 10.20 9.34 -21.30
C ASP A 130 11.64 9.90 -21.19
N ARG A 131 11.85 10.87 -20.30
CA ARG A 131 13.15 11.48 -19.98
C ARG A 131 13.15 12.06 -18.56
N PHE A 132 14.34 12.37 -18.04
CA PHE A 132 14.50 12.81 -16.65
C PHE A 132 13.84 14.15 -16.38
N GLU A 133 13.87 15.07 -17.35
CA GLU A 133 13.27 16.40 -17.24
C GLU A 133 11.75 16.33 -17.03
N ASP A 134 11.08 15.28 -17.50
CA ASP A 134 9.65 15.09 -17.26
C ASP A 134 9.36 14.66 -15.81
N VAL A 135 10.25 13.85 -15.21
CA VAL A 135 10.18 13.51 -13.77
C VAL A 135 10.40 14.77 -12.94
N MET A 136 11.36 15.63 -13.34
CA MET A 136 11.55 16.94 -12.74
C MET A 136 10.31 17.82 -12.88
N ALA A 137 9.62 17.78 -14.02
CA ALA A 137 8.41 18.55 -14.25
C ALA A 137 7.23 18.03 -13.42
N LEU A 138 7.05 16.71 -13.27
CA LEU A 138 6.02 16.11 -12.42
C LEU A 138 6.09 16.63 -10.98
N VAL A 139 7.30 16.61 -10.40
CA VAL A 139 7.55 17.12 -9.03
C VAL A 139 7.21 18.61 -8.92
N ALA A 140 7.41 19.40 -9.97
CA ALA A 140 7.11 20.82 -9.98
C ALA A 140 5.61 21.12 -10.19
N LEU A 141 4.94 20.38 -11.09
CA LEU A 141 3.61 20.68 -11.61
C LEU A 141 2.46 20.22 -10.69
N TYR A 142 2.62 19.14 -9.94
CA TYR A 142 1.52 18.59 -9.14
C TYR A 142 1.35 19.30 -7.79
N ARG A 143 0.93 20.58 -7.84
CA ARG A 143 0.73 21.45 -6.66
C ARG A 143 -0.47 22.36 -6.87
N PRO A 144 -1.14 22.86 -5.80
CA PRO A 144 -2.37 23.65 -5.92
C PRO A 144 -2.28 24.86 -6.88
N GLY A 145 -1.13 25.54 -6.98
CA GLY A 145 -0.92 26.66 -7.91
C GLY A 145 -0.96 26.23 -9.39
N PRO A 146 0.04 25.48 -9.88
CA PRO A 146 0.06 25.01 -11.27
C PRO A 146 -1.14 24.13 -11.66
N ILE A 147 -1.74 23.41 -10.70
CA ILE A 147 -2.97 22.65 -10.96
C ILE A 147 -4.15 23.58 -11.24
N GLY A 148 -4.33 24.64 -10.45
CA GLY A 148 -5.39 25.62 -10.65
C GLY A 148 -5.33 26.32 -12.02
N GLU A 149 -4.12 26.51 -12.55
CA GLU A 149 -3.89 27.09 -13.88
C GLU A 149 -3.87 26.06 -15.03
N ARG A 150 -4.14 24.78 -14.73
CA ARG A 150 -4.11 23.68 -15.71
C ARG A 150 -2.75 23.52 -16.41
N MET A 151 -1.65 23.97 -15.81
CA MET A 151 -0.32 23.89 -16.42
C MET A 151 0.14 22.45 -16.67
N HIS A 152 -0.20 21.54 -15.76
CA HIS A 152 0.09 20.12 -15.90
C HIS A 152 -0.57 19.54 -17.17
N PHE A 153 -1.76 20.02 -17.52
CA PHE A 153 -2.46 19.68 -18.75
C PHE A 153 -1.79 20.33 -19.97
N GLU A 154 -1.49 21.63 -19.93
CA GLU A 154 -0.79 22.32 -21.03
C GLU A 154 0.55 21.66 -21.36
N TYR A 155 1.33 21.30 -20.34
CA TYR A 155 2.61 20.62 -20.49
C TYR A 155 2.43 19.29 -21.21
N ALA A 156 1.50 18.44 -20.77
CA ALA A 156 1.22 17.15 -21.40
C ALA A 156 0.72 17.31 -22.85
N MET A 157 -0.21 18.24 -23.11
CA MET A 157 -0.74 18.49 -24.45
C MET A 157 0.34 18.93 -25.44
N ARG A 158 1.24 19.83 -25.00
CA ARG A 158 2.34 20.32 -25.82
C ARG A 158 3.41 19.25 -26.05
N LYS A 159 3.72 18.46 -25.02
CA LYS A 159 4.62 17.30 -25.12
C LYS A 159 4.15 16.34 -26.22
N HIS A 160 2.85 16.01 -26.22
CA HIS A 160 2.25 15.07 -27.19
C HIS A 160 1.93 15.70 -28.55
N GLY A 161 2.33 16.95 -28.80
CA GLY A 161 2.05 17.66 -30.07
C GLY A 161 0.57 17.94 -30.31
N GLN A 162 -0.29 17.79 -29.30
CA GLN A 162 -1.73 18.07 -29.38
C GLN A 162 -2.02 19.57 -29.27
N ARG A 163 -1.04 20.37 -28.83
CA ARG A 163 -1.03 21.83 -28.88
C ARG A 163 0.31 22.33 -29.40
N THR A 164 0.27 23.38 -30.22
CA THR A 164 1.45 24.02 -30.77
C THR A 164 2.28 24.67 -29.65
N VAL A 165 3.60 24.46 -29.69
CA VAL A 165 4.54 25.17 -28.82
C VAL A 165 4.90 26.49 -29.48
N GLU A 166 4.35 27.59 -28.94
CA GLU A 166 4.61 28.94 -29.42
C GLU A 166 5.51 29.70 -28.45
N TYR A 167 6.42 30.50 -29.00
CA TYR A 167 7.32 31.37 -28.24
C TYR A 167 7.05 32.83 -28.63
N LEU A 168 7.04 33.75 -27.66
CA LEU A 168 6.91 35.18 -27.94
C LEU A 168 8.08 35.73 -28.77
N HIS A 169 9.25 35.10 -28.69
CA HIS A 169 10.45 35.45 -29.42
C HIS A 169 11.32 34.20 -29.65
N PRO A 170 12.08 34.09 -30.77
CA PRO A 170 13.01 32.98 -31.01
C PRO A 170 14.02 32.75 -29.88
N ASP A 171 14.48 33.80 -29.21
CA ASP A 171 15.46 33.72 -28.11
C ASP A 171 14.92 33.05 -26.84
N LEU A 172 13.60 32.86 -26.73
CA LEU A 172 13.01 32.07 -25.65
C LEU A 172 13.16 30.56 -25.87
N LYS A 173 13.35 30.12 -27.12
CA LYS A 173 13.40 28.69 -27.45
C LYS A 173 14.51 27.96 -26.69
N PRO A 174 15.77 28.43 -26.64
CA PRO A 174 16.83 27.76 -25.88
C PRO A 174 16.53 27.64 -24.37
N ILE A 175 15.74 28.55 -23.81
CA ILE A 175 15.43 28.60 -22.36
C ILE A 175 14.23 27.71 -22.02
N LEU A 176 13.21 27.69 -22.88
CA LEU A 176 11.91 27.09 -22.60
C LEU A 176 11.63 25.81 -23.41
N GLN A 177 12.52 25.39 -24.32
CA GLN A 177 12.31 24.15 -25.11
C GLN A 177 12.16 22.91 -24.24
N GLU A 178 12.91 22.82 -23.14
CA GLU A 178 12.85 21.71 -22.19
C GLU A 178 11.45 21.56 -21.57
N THR A 179 10.74 22.67 -21.40
CA THR A 179 9.42 22.73 -20.77
C THR A 179 8.32 23.13 -21.77
N PHE A 180 8.55 22.86 -23.06
CA PHE A 180 7.58 23.08 -24.13
C PHE A 180 7.00 24.51 -24.16
N GLY A 181 7.85 25.51 -23.97
CA GLY A 181 7.46 26.93 -24.02
C GLY A 181 6.74 27.44 -22.77
N ILE A 182 6.72 26.66 -21.68
CA ILE A 182 6.10 27.03 -20.40
C ILE A 182 7.20 27.48 -19.44
N ILE A 183 7.06 28.64 -18.80
CA ILE A 183 7.93 29.01 -17.68
C ILE A 183 7.51 28.17 -16.47
N LEU A 184 8.34 27.21 -16.08
CA LEU A 184 8.08 26.30 -14.96
C LEU A 184 9.04 26.54 -13.80
N TYR A 185 10.25 26.98 -14.10
CA TYR A 185 11.32 27.11 -13.11
C TYR A 185 11.78 28.56 -12.87
N GLN A 186 12.15 28.85 -11.63
CA GLN A 186 12.74 30.14 -11.23
C GLN A 186 13.96 30.47 -12.09
N GLU A 187 14.80 29.48 -12.35
CA GLU A 187 16.00 29.56 -13.16
C GLU A 187 15.70 29.95 -14.61
N GLN A 188 14.55 29.56 -15.17
CA GLN A 188 14.11 30.00 -16.50
C GLN A 188 13.75 31.48 -16.51
N ALA A 189 12.98 31.94 -15.51
CA ALA A 189 12.64 33.37 -15.38
C ALA A 189 13.89 34.25 -15.19
N LEU A 190 14.85 33.78 -14.39
CA LEU A 190 16.14 34.46 -14.21
C LEU A 190 16.96 34.48 -15.49
N ARG A 191 17.01 33.37 -16.23
CA ARG A 191 17.73 33.29 -17.50
C ARG A 191 17.14 34.24 -18.54
N ILE A 192 15.81 34.36 -18.60
CA ILE A 192 15.13 35.34 -19.43
C ILE A 192 15.55 36.77 -19.07
N ALA A 193 15.58 37.12 -17.78
CA ALA A 193 15.99 38.46 -17.34
C ALA A 193 17.45 38.78 -17.66
N VAL A 194 18.36 37.81 -17.54
CA VAL A 194 19.78 38.00 -17.89
C VAL A 194 19.95 38.11 -19.41
N ASP A 195 19.42 37.15 -20.17
CA ASP A 195 19.68 37.04 -21.60
C ASP A 195 18.98 38.16 -22.38
N MET A 196 17.73 38.47 -22.04
CA MET A 196 16.90 39.42 -22.80
C MET A 196 16.85 40.82 -22.21
N ALA A 197 16.94 41.00 -20.88
CA ALA A 197 16.94 42.32 -20.24
C ALA A 197 18.34 42.77 -19.76
N GLY A 198 19.37 41.93 -19.87
CA GLY A 198 20.72 42.29 -19.45
C GLY A 198 20.87 42.50 -17.95
N PHE A 199 20.05 41.83 -17.13
CA PHE A 199 20.15 41.92 -15.67
C PHE A 199 21.54 41.49 -15.17
N SER A 200 22.08 42.24 -14.22
CA SER A 200 23.26 41.81 -13.47
C SER A 200 22.92 40.64 -12.54
N MET A 201 23.94 39.95 -12.01
CA MET A 201 23.72 38.89 -11.02
C MET A 201 22.99 39.39 -9.75
N GLY A 202 23.23 40.64 -9.34
CA GLY A 202 22.52 41.26 -8.21
C GLY A 202 21.05 41.53 -8.51
N ASP A 203 20.74 41.96 -9.74
CA ASP A 203 19.37 42.19 -10.19
C ASP A 203 18.60 40.88 -10.33
N ALA A 204 19.26 39.85 -10.86
CA ALA A 204 18.72 38.50 -10.93
C ALA A 204 18.41 37.93 -9.54
N ASP A 205 19.29 38.10 -8.54
CA ASP A 205 18.97 37.67 -7.17
C ASP A 205 17.82 38.49 -6.54
N THR A 206 17.72 39.78 -6.86
CA THR A 206 16.61 40.62 -6.41
C THR A 206 15.28 40.12 -7.00
N LEU A 207 15.26 39.81 -8.30
CA LEU A 207 14.12 39.21 -8.97
C LEU A 207 13.80 37.82 -8.40
N ARG A 208 14.81 36.97 -8.15
CA ARG A 208 14.66 35.65 -7.53
C ARG A 208 14.01 35.76 -6.15
N LYS A 209 14.45 36.69 -5.31
CA LYS A 209 13.86 36.96 -3.99
C LYS A 209 12.41 37.44 -4.11
N ALA A 210 12.11 38.27 -5.10
CA ALA A 210 10.75 38.72 -5.38
C ALA A 210 9.82 37.55 -5.76
N ILE A 211 10.29 36.67 -6.66
CA ILE A 211 9.57 35.45 -7.07
C ILE A 211 9.39 34.52 -5.86
N GLY A 212 10.47 34.18 -5.16
CA GLY A 212 10.45 33.22 -4.06
C GLY A 212 9.59 33.68 -2.86
N LYS A 213 9.58 34.98 -2.55
CA LYS A 213 8.74 35.56 -1.49
C LYS A 213 7.34 35.96 -1.96
N LYS A 214 7.01 35.76 -3.25
CA LYS A 214 5.76 36.22 -3.87
C LYS A 214 5.47 37.70 -3.59
N SER A 215 6.50 38.54 -3.64
CA SER A 215 6.42 39.95 -3.25
C SER A 215 6.03 40.83 -4.43
N GLY A 216 4.74 41.19 -4.52
CA GLY A 216 4.23 42.01 -5.61
C GLY A 216 4.83 43.43 -5.67
N SER A 217 5.17 44.05 -4.53
CA SER A 217 5.78 45.38 -4.51
C SER A 217 7.21 45.37 -5.08
N VAL A 218 8.02 44.38 -4.69
CA VAL A 218 9.38 44.21 -5.20
C VAL A 218 9.36 43.80 -6.68
N MET A 219 8.42 42.95 -7.08
CA MET A 219 8.24 42.56 -8.48
C MET A 219 7.94 43.78 -9.37
N ARG A 220 6.96 44.61 -8.99
CA ARG A 220 6.62 45.82 -9.76
C ARG A 220 7.79 46.78 -9.90
N ALA A 221 8.64 46.91 -8.88
CA ALA A 221 9.84 47.75 -8.94
C ALA A 221 10.87 47.26 -9.98
N GLN A 222 10.87 45.97 -10.32
CA GLN A 222 11.77 45.41 -11.35
C GLN A 222 11.25 45.60 -12.78
N ARG A 223 9.95 45.90 -12.97
CA ARG A 223 9.31 45.97 -14.30
C ARG A 223 9.98 47.01 -15.20
N GLU A 224 10.15 48.22 -14.69
CA GLU A 224 10.74 49.32 -15.47
C GLU A 224 12.18 49.00 -15.89
N LYS A 225 12.96 48.44 -14.96
CA LYS A 225 14.33 48.03 -15.20
C LYS A 225 14.41 46.92 -16.26
N PHE A 226 13.53 45.93 -16.19
CA PHE A 226 13.45 44.83 -17.17
C PHE A 226 13.11 45.35 -18.56
N VAL A 227 12.04 46.14 -18.69
CA VAL A 227 11.59 46.66 -20.00
C VAL A 227 12.65 47.56 -20.63
N THR A 228 13.28 48.43 -19.84
CA THR A 228 14.39 49.28 -20.31
C THR A 228 15.58 48.45 -20.76
N GLY A 229 15.93 47.41 -20.01
CA GLY A 229 16.96 46.46 -20.36
C GLY A 229 16.69 45.73 -21.69
N CYS A 230 15.45 45.31 -21.93
CA CYS A 230 15.03 44.71 -23.20
C CYS A 230 15.20 45.68 -24.38
N VAL A 231 14.79 46.95 -24.21
CA VAL A 231 14.97 47.97 -25.25
C VAL A 231 16.46 48.19 -25.56
N ASN A 232 17.31 48.26 -24.54
CA ASN A 232 18.76 48.42 -24.71
C ASN A 232 19.42 47.22 -25.41
N LYS A 233 18.84 46.03 -25.28
CA LYS A 233 19.25 44.80 -25.97
C LYS A 233 18.72 44.67 -27.40
N GLY A 234 17.90 45.61 -27.86
CA GLY A 234 17.34 45.64 -29.22
C GLY A 234 15.94 45.05 -29.36
N TYR A 235 15.26 44.70 -28.26
CA TYR A 235 13.87 44.23 -28.29
C TYR A 235 12.87 45.37 -28.26
N THR A 236 11.65 45.13 -28.75
CA THR A 236 10.58 46.12 -28.66
C THR A 236 10.07 46.28 -27.22
N LYS A 237 9.62 47.49 -26.87
CA LYS A 237 9.02 47.76 -25.56
C LYS A 237 7.78 46.89 -25.27
N ASP A 238 7.00 46.60 -26.32
CA ASP A 238 5.82 45.72 -26.24
C ASP A 238 6.22 44.28 -25.87
N LEU A 239 7.23 43.72 -26.55
CA LEU A 239 7.77 42.40 -26.22
C LEU A 239 8.28 42.36 -24.78
N GLY A 240 9.10 43.33 -24.38
CA GLY A 240 9.61 43.41 -22.99
C GLY A 240 8.50 43.49 -21.94
N SER A 241 7.41 44.21 -22.23
CA SER A 241 6.26 44.32 -21.33
C SER A 241 5.50 43.00 -21.19
N LYS A 242 5.17 42.35 -22.32
CA LYS A 242 4.49 41.04 -22.35
C LYS A 242 5.31 39.95 -21.68
N MET A 243 6.64 39.98 -21.86
CA MET A 243 7.54 39.05 -21.22
C MET A 243 7.59 39.23 -19.70
N PHE A 244 7.62 40.47 -19.22
CA PHE A 244 7.57 40.72 -17.78
C PHE A 244 6.24 40.27 -17.17
N GLU A 245 5.13 40.50 -17.86
CA GLU A 245 3.80 40.02 -17.44
C GLU A 245 3.76 38.49 -17.33
N MET A 246 4.40 37.78 -18.26
CA MET A 246 4.56 36.33 -18.20
C MET A 246 5.37 35.89 -16.97
N ILE A 247 6.46 36.60 -16.64
CA ILE A 247 7.29 36.33 -15.44
C ILE A 247 6.51 36.63 -14.14
N GLU A 248 5.75 37.73 -14.11
CA GLU A 248 4.95 38.14 -12.96
C GLU A 248 3.83 37.14 -12.68
N HIS A 249 3.14 36.67 -13.72
CA HIS A 249 2.15 35.60 -13.62
C HIS A 249 2.78 34.31 -13.09
N PHE A 250 3.91 33.91 -13.69
CA PHE A 250 4.71 32.76 -13.25
C PHE A 250 5.13 32.82 -11.77
N ALA A 251 5.48 34.01 -11.26
CA ALA A 251 5.99 34.17 -9.91
C ALA A 251 5.03 33.68 -8.81
N GLY A 252 3.73 33.60 -9.10
CA GLY A 252 2.73 33.06 -8.18
C GLY A 252 2.90 31.57 -7.87
N TYR A 253 3.43 30.80 -8.82
CA TYR A 253 3.51 29.33 -8.77
C TYR A 253 4.89 28.76 -9.12
N GLY A 254 5.86 29.60 -9.45
CA GLY A 254 7.18 29.18 -9.91
C GLY A 254 7.95 28.30 -8.95
N PHE A 255 8.60 27.28 -9.50
CA PHE A 255 9.31 26.27 -8.71
C PHE A 255 10.82 26.34 -8.87
N ASN A 256 11.57 25.93 -7.84
CA ASN A 256 13.03 25.96 -7.88
C ASN A 256 13.55 24.71 -8.61
N LYS A 257 14.26 24.89 -9.74
CA LYS A 257 14.73 23.79 -10.60
C LYS A 257 15.73 22.90 -9.87
N SER A 258 16.70 23.48 -9.18
CA SER A 258 17.72 22.70 -8.47
C SER A 258 17.13 21.79 -7.39
N HIS A 259 16.17 22.29 -6.61
CA HIS A 259 15.42 21.47 -5.64
C HIS A 259 14.55 20.40 -6.32
N SER A 260 13.88 20.74 -7.43
CA SER A 260 13.13 19.79 -8.25
C SER A 260 14.02 18.67 -8.78
N CYS A 261 15.22 19.00 -9.25
CA CYS A 261 16.20 18.07 -9.77
C CYS A 261 16.62 17.04 -8.70
N GLY A 262 17.04 17.51 -7.51
CA GLY A 262 17.48 16.60 -6.44
C GLY A 262 16.38 15.62 -5.99
N TYR A 263 15.14 16.09 -5.83
CA TYR A 263 14.03 15.21 -5.44
C TYR A 263 13.55 14.31 -6.58
N ALA A 264 13.57 14.79 -7.82
CA ALA A 264 13.27 13.98 -9.00
C ALA A 264 14.30 12.87 -9.21
N TYR A 265 15.56 13.11 -8.84
CA TYR A 265 16.60 12.09 -8.89
C TYR A 265 16.32 10.93 -7.93
N ILE A 266 15.92 11.22 -6.69
CA ILE A 266 15.49 10.19 -5.73
C ILE A 266 14.21 9.47 -6.23
N ALA A 267 13.26 10.23 -6.80
CA ALA A 267 12.07 9.63 -7.42
C ALA A 267 12.43 8.68 -8.57
N TYR A 268 13.43 9.04 -9.38
CA TYR A 268 13.94 8.20 -10.46
C TYR A 268 14.67 6.96 -9.93
N GLN A 269 15.56 7.11 -8.93
CA GLN A 269 16.26 5.99 -8.30
C GLN A 269 15.27 4.97 -7.72
N THR A 270 14.24 5.43 -7.01
CA THR A 270 13.19 4.55 -6.47
C THR A 270 12.35 3.89 -7.58
N ALA A 271 12.06 4.61 -8.67
CA ALA A 271 11.40 4.03 -9.83
C ALA A 271 12.26 2.96 -10.53
N TYR A 272 13.57 3.21 -10.66
CA TYR A 272 14.54 2.28 -11.23
C TYR A 272 14.65 1.01 -10.40
N LEU A 273 14.80 1.14 -9.07
CA LEU A 273 14.82 0.00 -8.16
C LEU A 273 13.52 -0.81 -8.24
N LYS A 274 12.36 -0.15 -8.28
CA LYS A 274 11.08 -0.85 -8.45
C LYS A 274 10.98 -1.57 -9.81
N ALA A 275 11.48 -0.98 -10.89
CA ALA A 275 11.39 -1.55 -12.23
C ALA A 275 12.29 -2.78 -12.41
N HIS A 276 13.47 -2.81 -11.78
CA HIS A 276 14.49 -3.85 -12.01
C HIS A 276 14.67 -4.82 -10.84
N TYR A 277 14.44 -4.36 -9.61
CA TYR A 277 14.63 -5.12 -8.36
C TYR A 277 13.43 -4.96 -7.42
N PRO A 278 12.21 -5.29 -7.89
CA PRO A 278 10.98 -4.99 -7.16
C PRO A 278 10.89 -5.68 -5.80
N VAL A 279 11.39 -6.92 -5.69
CA VAL A 279 11.28 -7.74 -4.47
C VAL A 279 12.11 -7.13 -3.35
N GLU A 280 13.37 -6.83 -3.64
CA GLU A 280 14.33 -6.27 -2.70
C GLU A 280 13.96 -4.83 -2.31
N TYR A 281 13.55 -4.03 -3.30
CA TYR A 281 13.09 -2.66 -3.08
C TYR A 281 11.84 -2.61 -2.20
N ILE A 282 10.84 -3.44 -2.48
CA ILE A 282 9.59 -3.43 -1.71
C ILE A 282 9.81 -4.01 -0.31
N ALA A 283 10.68 -5.01 -0.13
CA ALA A 283 11.05 -5.51 1.20
C ALA A 283 11.69 -4.40 2.07
N ALA A 284 12.62 -3.62 1.50
CA ALA A 284 13.19 -2.45 2.17
C ALA A 284 12.13 -1.39 2.49
N LEU A 285 11.22 -1.13 1.55
CA LEU A 285 10.15 -0.15 1.76
C LEU A 285 9.18 -0.59 2.86
N LEU A 286 8.74 -1.85 2.86
CA LEU A 286 7.88 -2.45 3.89
C LEU A 286 8.51 -2.34 5.27
N THR A 287 9.81 -2.63 5.36
CA THR A 287 10.59 -2.47 6.59
C THR A 287 10.52 -1.02 7.11
N SER A 288 10.68 -0.04 6.23
CA SER A 288 10.63 1.39 6.59
C SER A 288 9.25 1.90 7.05
N VAL A 289 8.19 1.12 6.81
CA VAL A 289 6.80 1.45 7.18
C VAL A 289 6.15 0.45 8.11
N ARG A 290 6.90 -0.48 8.70
CA ARG A 290 6.37 -1.56 9.57
C ARG A 290 5.40 -1.04 10.65
N ASP A 291 5.68 0.13 11.23
CA ASP A 291 4.85 0.74 12.28
C ASP A 291 3.62 1.52 11.75
N LYS A 292 3.49 1.66 10.43
CA LYS A 292 2.42 2.42 9.75
C LYS A 292 1.49 1.48 9.01
N GLN A 293 0.47 0.96 9.71
CA GLN A 293 -0.47 -0.05 9.19
C GLN A 293 -1.08 0.33 7.83
N ASP A 294 -1.56 1.56 7.67
CA ASP A 294 -2.16 2.02 6.40
C ASP A 294 -1.18 1.97 5.22
N ARG A 295 0.11 2.23 5.47
CA ARG A 295 1.16 2.20 4.43
C ARG A 295 1.64 0.79 4.15
N THR A 296 1.79 -0.02 5.18
CA THR A 296 2.13 -1.44 5.05
C THR A 296 1.05 -2.16 4.22
N ALA A 297 -0.23 -1.97 4.57
CA ALA A 297 -1.35 -2.54 3.81
C ALA A 297 -1.34 -2.12 2.32
N LEU A 298 -1.06 -0.84 2.03
CA LEU A 298 -0.95 -0.34 0.65
C LEU A 298 0.15 -1.06 -0.14
N TYR A 299 1.36 -1.19 0.42
CA TYR A 299 2.49 -1.81 -0.30
C TYR A 299 2.36 -3.33 -0.41
N LEU A 300 1.69 -3.97 0.54
CA LEU A 300 1.38 -5.40 0.43
C LEU A 300 0.30 -5.68 -0.62
N ALA A 301 -0.68 -4.79 -0.77
CA ALA A 301 -1.62 -4.87 -1.88
C ALA A 301 -0.90 -4.73 -3.23
N GLU A 302 0.08 -3.81 -3.31
CA GLU A 302 0.94 -3.66 -4.49
C GLU A 302 1.76 -4.94 -4.78
N CYS A 303 2.29 -5.62 -3.75
CA CYS A 303 2.97 -6.91 -3.94
C CYS A 303 2.09 -7.92 -4.68
N ARG A 304 0.81 -8.02 -4.31
CA ARG A 304 -0.15 -8.93 -4.97
C ARG A 304 -0.39 -8.56 -6.43
N VAL A 305 -0.54 -7.27 -6.73
CA VAL A 305 -0.70 -6.78 -8.11
C VAL A 305 0.54 -7.12 -8.95
N MET A 306 1.73 -7.06 -8.35
CA MET A 306 3.00 -7.41 -8.98
C MET A 306 3.28 -8.93 -9.00
N GLY A 307 2.42 -9.75 -8.39
CA GLY A 307 2.59 -11.19 -8.25
C GLY A 307 3.67 -11.62 -7.24
N ILE A 308 4.18 -10.70 -6.42
CA ILE A 308 5.16 -11.00 -5.37
C ILE A 308 4.42 -11.67 -4.20
N THR A 309 4.88 -12.87 -3.84
CA THR A 309 4.35 -13.62 -2.70
C THR A 309 4.91 -13.03 -1.41
N VAL A 310 4.05 -12.81 -0.43
CA VAL A 310 4.48 -12.35 0.90
C VAL A 310 4.13 -13.42 1.91
N ASP A 311 5.16 -14.06 2.45
CA ASP A 311 5.05 -15.14 3.43
C ASP A 311 4.78 -14.58 4.83
N PRO A 312 3.97 -15.29 5.64
CA PRO A 312 3.80 -14.96 7.05
C PRO A 312 5.13 -15.03 7.80
N PRO A 313 5.23 -14.36 8.96
CA PRO A 313 6.41 -14.51 9.80
C PRO A 313 6.57 -15.97 10.27
N ASP A 314 7.80 -16.38 10.55
CA ASP A 314 8.15 -17.71 11.07
C ASP A 314 9.31 -17.57 12.05
N VAL A 315 9.16 -18.03 13.30
CA VAL A 315 10.22 -17.93 14.33
C VAL A 315 11.52 -18.62 13.93
N ASN A 316 11.47 -19.61 13.04
CA ASN A 316 12.62 -20.35 12.55
C ASN A 316 13.26 -19.76 11.30
N ARG A 317 12.58 -18.86 10.57
CA ARG A 317 13.03 -18.40 9.25
C ARG A 317 13.01 -16.90 9.02
N SER A 318 12.20 -16.16 9.78
CA SER A 318 12.12 -14.70 9.65
C SER A 318 13.27 -14.02 10.35
N GLU A 319 13.79 -12.96 9.74
CA GLU A 319 14.68 -12.01 10.39
C GLU A 319 13.89 -10.90 11.10
N SER A 320 14.60 -9.89 11.61
CA SER A 320 13.94 -8.73 12.21
C SER A 320 13.09 -7.97 11.20
N ASP A 321 13.66 -7.70 10.02
CA ASP A 321 13.06 -6.89 8.96
C ASP A 321 12.41 -7.75 7.86
N TYR A 322 11.62 -7.13 6.98
CA TYR A 322 11.09 -7.84 5.81
C TYR A 322 12.26 -8.30 4.95
N THR A 323 12.29 -9.60 4.66
CA THR A 323 13.44 -10.25 4.04
C THR A 323 13.07 -10.72 2.64
N PRO A 324 13.69 -10.19 1.58
CA PRO A 324 13.51 -10.72 0.23
C PRO A 324 14.23 -12.07 0.12
N LEU A 325 13.57 -13.06 -0.48
CA LEU A 325 14.19 -14.36 -0.75
C LEU A 325 14.91 -14.34 -2.11
N PRO A 326 15.95 -15.18 -2.28
CA PRO A 326 16.67 -15.27 -3.55
C PRO A 326 15.72 -15.54 -4.73
N PRO A 327 15.96 -14.94 -5.91
CA PRO A 327 15.12 -15.18 -7.08
C PRO A 327 15.11 -16.66 -7.48
N GLU A 328 13.92 -17.23 -7.63
CA GLU A 328 13.73 -18.60 -8.15
C GLU A 328 13.17 -18.54 -9.58
N GLU A 329 13.67 -19.43 -10.45
CA GLU A 329 13.27 -19.49 -11.85
C GLU A 329 11.79 -19.87 -11.98
N GLY A 330 11.00 -19.03 -12.65
CA GLY A 330 9.56 -19.25 -12.83
C GLY A 330 8.65 -18.68 -11.74
N LYS A 331 9.20 -18.05 -10.69
CA LYS A 331 8.42 -17.28 -9.69
C LYS A 331 8.59 -15.77 -9.89
N SER A 332 7.54 -15.01 -9.58
CA SER A 332 7.56 -13.53 -9.66
C SER A 332 8.32 -12.86 -8.50
N GLY A 333 8.62 -13.59 -7.42
CA GLY A 333 9.36 -13.10 -6.24
C GLY A 333 8.67 -13.45 -4.92
N GLU A 334 9.44 -13.49 -3.85
CA GLU A 334 8.97 -13.89 -2.51
C GLU A 334 9.63 -13.02 -1.42
N ILE A 335 8.81 -12.53 -0.48
CA ILE A 335 9.25 -11.70 0.67
C ILE A 335 8.72 -12.37 1.94
N ARG A 336 9.58 -12.58 2.93
CA ARG A 336 9.16 -13.04 4.27
C ARG A 336 8.96 -11.86 5.20
N ILE A 337 7.83 -11.84 5.91
CA ILE A 337 7.55 -10.84 6.94
C ILE A 337 8.56 -10.97 8.08
N GLY A 338 9.15 -9.84 8.48
CA GLY A 338 10.05 -9.74 9.61
C GLY A 338 9.32 -9.83 10.96
N LEU A 339 9.97 -10.40 11.96
CA LEU A 339 9.39 -10.56 13.30
C LEU A 339 9.07 -9.20 13.97
N SER A 340 9.80 -8.13 13.62
CA SER A 340 9.56 -6.78 14.13
C SER A 340 8.27 -6.14 13.58
N ALA A 341 7.72 -6.66 12.49
CA ALA A 341 6.46 -6.17 11.92
C ALA A 341 5.22 -6.63 12.70
N ILE A 342 5.37 -7.61 13.60
CA ILE A 342 4.27 -8.14 14.40
C ILE A 342 3.89 -7.13 15.48
N ARG A 343 2.64 -6.70 15.48
CA ARG A 343 2.12 -5.76 16.48
C ARG A 343 2.34 -6.28 17.90
N ASN A 344 2.69 -5.38 18.81
CA ASN A 344 3.00 -5.64 20.22
C ASN A 344 4.33 -6.38 20.48
N VAL A 345 5.11 -6.71 19.46
CA VAL A 345 6.44 -7.31 19.61
C VAL A 345 7.49 -6.21 19.54
N GLY A 346 8.39 -6.16 20.54
CA GLY A 346 9.47 -5.17 20.58
C GLY A 346 10.76 -5.69 19.96
N GLU A 347 11.59 -4.80 19.42
CA GLU A 347 12.87 -5.15 18.76
C GLU A 347 13.83 -5.93 19.67
N ASN A 348 13.83 -5.65 20.98
CA ASN A 348 14.64 -6.39 21.95
C ASN A 348 14.25 -7.88 22.00
N VAL A 349 12.94 -8.17 21.96
CA VAL A 349 12.43 -9.56 21.96
C VAL A 349 12.85 -10.27 20.67
N VAL A 350 12.71 -9.58 19.53
CA VAL A 350 13.10 -10.12 18.22
C VAL A 350 14.60 -10.44 18.18
N SER A 351 15.43 -9.51 18.65
CA SER A 351 16.89 -9.68 18.70
C SER A 351 17.28 -10.89 19.55
N GLU A 352 16.57 -11.11 20.66
CA GLU A 352 16.80 -12.26 21.52
C GLU A 352 16.39 -13.58 20.84
N ILE A 353 15.24 -13.64 20.19
CA ILE A 353 14.76 -14.81 19.45
C ILE A 353 15.77 -15.21 18.38
N ILE A 354 16.24 -14.25 17.59
CA ILE A 354 17.24 -14.49 16.53
C ILE A 354 18.55 -14.99 17.13
N ARG A 355 19.05 -14.36 18.21
CA ARG A 355 20.27 -14.79 18.89
C ARG A 355 20.16 -16.22 19.44
N GLU A 356 19.05 -16.57 20.08
CA GLU A 356 18.81 -17.92 20.60
C GLU A 356 18.72 -18.96 19.47
N ARG A 357 18.11 -18.61 18.34
CA ARG A 357 18.04 -19.45 17.14
C ARG A 357 19.41 -19.67 16.51
N GLU A 358 20.22 -18.62 16.38
CA GLU A 358 21.58 -18.70 15.80
C GLU A 358 22.55 -19.49 16.68
N THR A 359 22.45 -19.34 18.01
CA THR A 359 23.37 -19.99 18.95
C THR A 359 23.02 -21.45 19.24
N LYS A 360 21.73 -21.81 19.27
CA LYS A 360 21.26 -23.16 19.66
C LYS A 360 20.52 -23.92 18.55
N GLY A 361 20.40 -23.35 17.35
CA GLY A 361 19.69 -23.94 16.21
C GLY A 361 18.20 -23.61 16.17
N PRO A 362 17.43 -24.16 15.21
CA PRO A 362 15.99 -23.89 15.09
C PRO A 362 15.21 -24.37 16.33
N PHE A 363 14.07 -23.76 16.59
CA PHE A 363 13.12 -24.20 17.61
C PHE A 363 12.41 -25.48 17.15
N ALA A 364 12.43 -26.51 17.99
CA ALA A 364 11.83 -27.80 17.66
C ALA A 364 10.31 -27.85 17.91
N SER A 365 9.82 -27.06 18.87
CA SER A 365 8.40 -27.01 19.26
C SER A 365 8.09 -25.70 19.97
N PHE A 366 6.80 -25.42 20.20
CA PHE A 366 6.37 -24.26 20.98
C PHE A 366 6.89 -24.32 22.44
N ALA A 367 6.96 -25.53 23.03
CA ALA A 367 7.55 -25.72 24.35
C ALA A 367 9.05 -25.36 24.36
N ASP A 368 9.79 -25.80 23.34
CA ASP A 368 11.22 -25.47 23.18
C ASP A 368 11.43 -23.95 23.05
N PHE A 369 10.57 -23.28 22.28
CA PHE A 369 10.58 -21.82 22.16
C PHE A 369 10.34 -21.12 23.51
N CYS A 370 9.29 -21.50 24.24
CA CYS A 370 8.97 -20.91 25.54
C CYS A 370 10.08 -21.10 26.58
N HIS A 371 10.81 -22.23 26.52
CA HIS A 371 11.90 -22.52 27.44
C HIS A 371 13.19 -21.74 27.09
N ARG A 372 13.51 -21.62 25.81
CA ARG A 372 14.78 -21.05 25.35
C ARG A 372 14.82 -19.53 25.40
N VAL A 373 13.74 -18.85 25.07
CA VAL A 373 13.68 -17.37 25.05
C VAL A 373 13.32 -16.83 26.45
N ASP A 374 13.91 -15.71 26.87
CA ASP A 374 13.73 -15.19 28.23
C ASP A 374 12.26 -14.85 28.55
N PRO A 375 11.70 -15.39 29.66
CA PRO A 375 10.36 -15.09 30.12
C PRO A 375 10.10 -13.62 30.44
N THR A 376 11.14 -12.86 30.78
CA THR A 376 11.03 -11.40 31.00
C THR A 376 10.78 -10.66 29.69
N ALA A 377 11.22 -11.22 28.55
CA ALA A 377 10.92 -10.73 27.21
C ALA A 377 9.59 -11.30 26.66
N LEU A 378 9.25 -12.56 26.98
CA LEU A 378 8.03 -13.24 26.54
C LEU A 378 6.87 -13.10 27.54
N ASN A 379 6.18 -11.96 27.49
CA ASN A 379 4.87 -11.87 28.16
C ASN A 379 3.75 -12.53 27.32
N LYS A 380 2.63 -12.89 27.97
CA LYS A 380 1.47 -13.53 27.32
C LYS A 380 0.97 -12.77 26.08
N ARG A 381 1.02 -11.43 26.09
CA ARG A 381 0.56 -10.61 24.96
C ARG A 381 1.48 -10.71 23.73
N VAL A 382 2.78 -10.81 23.95
CA VAL A 382 3.78 -11.01 22.88
C VAL A 382 3.57 -12.38 22.23
N VAL A 383 3.45 -13.43 23.04
CA VAL A 383 3.22 -14.79 22.53
C VAL A 383 1.88 -14.88 21.79
N GLU A 384 0.81 -14.26 22.32
CA GLU A 384 -0.48 -14.17 21.63
C GLU A 384 -0.34 -13.53 20.23
N SER A 385 0.47 -12.48 20.12
CA SER A 385 0.68 -11.76 18.87
C SER A 385 1.43 -12.62 17.84
N PHE A 386 2.44 -13.38 18.29
CA PHE A 386 3.14 -14.36 17.43
C PHE A 386 2.21 -15.47 16.92
N VAL A 387 1.38 -16.05 17.80
CA VAL A 387 0.42 -17.09 17.41
C VAL A 387 -0.61 -16.55 16.41
N LYS A 388 -1.19 -15.38 16.67
CA LYS A 388 -2.14 -14.73 15.76
C LYS A 388 -1.52 -14.42 14.40
N ALA A 389 -0.26 -14.00 14.38
CA ALA A 389 0.49 -13.70 13.16
C ALA A 389 0.94 -14.95 12.38
N GLY A 390 0.84 -16.15 12.95
CA GLY A 390 1.28 -17.39 12.30
C GLY A 390 2.74 -17.76 12.45
N ALA A 391 3.45 -17.10 13.37
CA ALA A 391 4.88 -17.30 13.54
C ALA A 391 5.29 -18.73 13.95
N PHE A 392 4.35 -19.55 14.42
CA PHE A 392 4.59 -20.92 14.87
C PHE A 392 4.04 -21.99 13.92
N ASP A 393 3.48 -21.62 12.76
CA ASP A 393 2.85 -22.58 11.84
C ASP A 393 3.86 -23.64 11.34
N SER A 394 5.15 -23.30 11.26
CA SER A 394 6.24 -24.22 10.90
C SER A 394 6.55 -25.31 11.93
N LEU A 395 6.04 -25.17 13.16
CA LEU A 395 6.24 -26.12 14.26
C LEU A 395 5.18 -27.25 14.26
N GLY A 396 4.31 -27.31 13.25
CA GLY A 396 3.28 -28.34 13.11
C GLY A 396 2.09 -28.17 14.07
N LEU A 397 1.93 -26.99 14.66
CA LEU A 397 0.81 -26.66 15.56
C LEU A 397 -0.30 -25.97 14.78
N ASN A 398 -1.54 -26.37 15.03
CA ASN A 398 -2.67 -25.62 14.50
C ASN A 398 -2.93 -24.40 15.39
N ARG A 399 -3.04 -23.19 14.83
CA ARG A 399 -3.35 -21.97 15.61
C ARG A 399 -4.55 -22.14 16.57
N PRO A 400 -5.64 -22.88 16.23
CA PRO A 400 -6.73 -23.19 17.17
C PRO A 400 -6.36 -24.01 18.41
N GLU A 401 -5.22 -24.69 18.42
CA GLU A 401 -4.71 -25.37 19.62
C GLU A 401 -4.13 -24.35 20.62
N LEU A 402 -3.53 -23.27 20.10
CA LEU A 402 -2.89 -22.23 20.90
C LEU A 402 -3.79 -21.04 21.21
N LEU A 403 -4.95 -20.92 20.54
CA LEU A 403 -5.91 -19.82 20.72
C LEU A 403 -7.27 -20.32 21.22
N THR A 404 -8.01 -19.45 21.90
CA THR A 404 -9.40 -19.66 22.29
C THR A 404 -10.17 -18.33 22.24
N TRP A 405 -11.51 -18.39 22.20
CA TRP A 405 -12.34 -17.20 22.36
C TRP A 405 -12.32 -16.72 23.80
N GLY A 406 -11.94 -15.45 23.98
CA GLY A 406 -11.99 -14.75 25.26
C GLY A 406 -12.68 -13.40 25.14
N THR A 407 -12.83 -12.73 26.27
CA THR A 407 -13.44 -11.40 26.34
C THR A 407 -12.37 -10.36 26.65
N ASP A 408 -12.34 -9.27 25.89
CA ASP A 408 -11.48 -8.12 26.23
C ASP A 408 -11.97 -7.52 27.55
N THR A 409 -11.11 -7.50 28.57
CA THR A 409 -11.47 -7.02 29.91
C THR A 409 -11.75 -5.52 29.95
N ARG A 410 -11.35 -4.76 28.92
CA ARG A 410 -11.53 -3.30 28.82
C ARG A 410 -12.73 -2.92 27.96
N THR A 411 -12.98 -3.62 26.85
CA THR A 411 -14.08 -3.26 25.92
C THR A 411 -15.30 -4.17 26.03
N GLY A 412 -15.15 -5.37 26.60
CA GLY A 412 -16.22 -6.37 26.68
C GLY A 412 -16.43 -7.15 25.39
N ASP A 413 -15.66 -6.89 24.33
CA ASP A 413 -15.80 -7.56 23.04
C ASP A 413 -15.15 -8.95 23.03
N GLN A 414 -15.70 -9.87 22.24
CA GLN A 414 -15.07 -11.17 21.99
C GLN A 414 -13.83 -11.01 21.11
N ARG A 415 -12.73 -11.67 21.50
CA ARG A 415 -11.49 -11.72 20.71
C ARG A 415 -10.78 -13.06 20.92
N LEU A 416 -9.90 -13.43 19.98
CA LEU A 416 -8.99 -14.54 20.18
C LEU A 416 -7.93 -14.18 21.23
N VAL A 417 -7.68 -15.08 22.17
CA VAL A 417 -6.64 -14.98 23.21
C VAL A 417 -5.88 -16.29 23.31
N LEU A 418 -4.72 -16.31 23.97
CA LEU A 418 -4.00 -17.56 24.23
C LEU A 418 -4.86 -18.57 25.00
N SER A 419 -4.78 -19.84 24.60
CA SER A 419 -5.43 -20.95 25.31
C SER A 419 -4.80 -21.15 26.69
N GLU A 420 -5.59 -21.69 27.62
CA GLU A 420 -5.10 -21.96 28.98
C GLU A 420 -3.91 -22.94 28.97
N ALA A 421 -3.92 -23.91 28.05
CA ALA A 421 -2.82 -24.85 27.86
C ALA A 421 -1.52 -24.14 27.43
N ALA A 422 -1.58 -23.28 26.41
CA ALA A 422 -0.43 -22.48 25.98
C ALA A 422 0.06 -21.53 27.09
N GLY A 423 -0.87 -20.95 27.85
CA GLY A 423 -0.56 -20.11 29.01
C GLY A 423 0.20 -20.88 30.10
N LYS A 424 -0.23 -22.11 30.42
CA LYS A 424 0.46 -22.97 31.41
C LYS A 424 1.85 -23.37 30.95
N MET A 425 2.05 -23.64 29.66
CA MET A 425 3.37 -23.97 29.12
C MET A 425 4.34 -22.79 29.26
N LEU A 426 3.87 -21.56 28.99
CA LEU A 426 4.67 -20.36 29.18
C LEU A 426 5.01 -20.13 30.67
N ASP A 427 4.03 -20.30 31.55
CA ASP A 427 4.22 -20.12 32.99
C ASP A 427 5.20 -21.18 33.55
N ALA A 428 5.10 -22.44 33.13
CA ALA A 428 6.01 -23.52 33.51
C ALA A 428 7.45 -23.29 33.03
N ALA A 429 7.64 -22.88 31.78
CA ALA A 429 8.95 -22.52 31.25
C ALA A 429 9.60 -21.35 32.03
N ALA A 430 8.79 -20.40 32.49
CA ALA A 430 9.25 -19.28 33.31
C ALA A 430 9.67 -19.69 34.73
N GLU A 431 9.05 -20.75 35.28
CA GLU A 431 9.45 -21.34 36.57
C GLU A 431 10.71 -22.19 36.43
N ASP A 432 10.80 -23.04 35.40
CA ASP A 432 11.96 -23.89 35.14
C ASP A 432 13.24 -23.06 35.00
N ARG A 433 13.20 -21.98 34.23
CA ARG A 433 14.35 -21.09 34.05
C ARG A 433 14.74 -20.36 35.34
N ARG A 434 13.75 -19.99 36.17
CA ARG A 434 14.01 -19.41 37.51
C ARG A 434 14.71 -20.42 38.42
N ASN A 435 14.31 -21.69 38.37
CA ASN A 435 14.94 -22.76 39.13
C ASN A 435 16.38 -23.04 38.66
N GLU A 436 16.61 -23.05 37.34
CA GLU A 436 17.95 -23.20 36.76
C GLU A 436 18.88 -22.04 37.14
N GLN A 437 18.41 -20.80 37.09
CA GLN A 437 19.17 -19.62 37.53
C GLN A 437 19.44 -19.60 39.03
N ALA A 438 18.55 -20.19 39.84
CA ALA A 438 18.73 -20.35 41.28
C ALA A 438 19.69 -21.52 41.63
N GLY A 439 20.28 -22.21 40.64
CA GLY A 439 21.19 -23.33 40.85
C GLY A 439 20.49 -24.61 41.33
N GLN A 440 19.16 -24.67 41.27
CA GLN A 440 18.39 -25.87 41.57
C GLN A 440 18.27 -26.71 40.29
N SER A 441 19.25 -27.57 40.04
CA SER A 441 19.12 -28.61 39.01
C SER A 441 18.12 -29.67 39.48
N SER A 442 16.97 -29.78 38.81
CA SER A 442 16.02 -30.86 39.11
C SER A 442 16.65 -32.22 38.79
N LEU A 443 17.01 -32.97 39.84
CA LEU A 443 17.61 -34.32 39.75
C LEU A 443 16.65 -35.36 39.16
N PHE A 444 15.36 -35.02 39.03
CA PHE A 444 14.29 -35.87 38.47
C PHE A 444 13.75 -35.34 37.13
N GLY A 445 14.27 -34.23 36.61
CA GLY A 445 13.69 -33.56 35.42
C GLY A 445 13.99 -34.25 34.08
N VAL A 446 14.89 -35.23 34.02
CA VAL A 446 15.27 -35.85 32.73
C VAL A 446 14.15 -36.77 32.20
N ASP A 447 13.38 -37.42 33.08
CA ASP A 447 12.24 -38.27 32.70
C ASP A 447 10.97 -37.47 32.36
N GLU A 448 10.71 -36.34 33.03
CA GLU A 448 9.58 -35.45 32.70
C GLU A 448 9.83 -34.59 31.46
N ARG A 449 11.09 -34.26 31.14
CA ARG A 449 11.46 -33.54 29.90
C ARG A 449 11.14 -34.35 28.64
N HIS A 450 11.20 -35.69 28.69
CA HIS A 450 10.72 -36.57 27.62
C HIS A 450 9.18 -36.66 27.58
N ALA A 451 8.50 -36.60 28.73
CA ALA A 451 7.04 -36.59 28.80
C ALA A 451 6.42 -35.25 28.30
N MET A 452 7.12 -34.13 28.48
CA MET A 452 6.70 -32.80 27.98
C MET A 452 7.09 -32.52 26.52
N THR A 453 8.05 -33.25 25.95
CA THR A 453 8.34 -33.16 24.50
C THR A 453 7.32 -33.95 23.67
N THR A 454 6.65 -34.94 24.28
CA THR A 454 5.45 -35.60 23.75
C THR A 454 4.18 -35.10 24.43
N VAL A 455 3.82 -33.83 24.24
CA VAL A 455 2.40 -33.46 24.38
C VAL A 455 1.68 -33.93 23.11
N SER A 456 1.56 -35.25 22.95
CA SER A 456 0.34 -35.83 22.36
C SER A 456 -0.73 -35.92 23.46
N SER A 457 -0.91 -34.84 24.21
CA SER A 457 -2.15 -34.67 24.94
C SER A 457 -3.17 -34.29 23.87
N PRO A 458 -4.32 -34.96 23.76
CA PRO A 458 -5.37 -34.50 22.85
C PRO A 458 -5.79 -33.13 23.37
N MET A 459 -5.18 -32.08 22.84
CA MET A 459 -5.58 -30.72 23.11
C MET A 459 -7.04 -30.68 22.74
N ALA A 460 -7.88 -30.48 23.76
CA ALA A 460 -9.32 -30.46 23.60
C ALA A 460 -9.62 -29.57 22.40
N SER A 461 -10.20 -30.18 21.35
CA SER A 461 -10.64 -29.52 20.12
C SER A 461 -11.20 -28.15 20.49
N GLY A 462 -10.37 -27.11 20.33
CA GLY A 462 -10.77 -25.74 20.63
C GLY A 462 -12.02 -25.46 19.84
N ALA A 463 -13.03 -24.86 20.48
CA ALA A 463 -14.29 -24.47 19.86
C ALA A 463 -14.04 -23.97 18.43
N ASP A 464 -14.77 -24.49 17.43
CA ASP A 464 -14.59 -24.22 15.99
C ASP A 464 -14.20 -22.76 15.70
N ILE A 465 -12.89 -22.47 15.71
CA ILE A 465 -12.39 -21.15 15.36
C ILE A 465 -12.48 -21.08 13.85
N SER A 466 -13.42 -20.30 13.35
CA SER A 466 -13.60 -20.16 11.91
C SER A 466 -12.32 -19.62 11.27
N ARG A 467 -12.04 -20.06 10.04
CA ARG A 467 -10.90 -19.54 9.26
C ARG A 467 -10.96 -18.02 9.13
N SER A 468 -12.15 -17.46 8.97
CA SER A 468 -12.38 -16.01 8.95
C SER A 468 -11.91 -15.31 10.23
N ALA A 469 -12.06 -15.94 11.40
CA ALA A 469 -11.58 -15.37 12.66
C ALA A 469 -10.05 -15.41 12.76
N LEU A 470 -9.40 -16.49 12.29
CA LEU A 470 -7.94 -16.58 12.21
C LEU A 470 -7.36 -15.52 11.25
N LEU A 471 -7.98 -15.36 10.07
CA LEU A 471 -7.60 -14.34 9.08
C LEU A 471 -7.79 -12.92 9.64
N ALA A 472 -8.87 -12.67 10.39
CA ALA A 472 -9.09 -11.39 11.05
C ALA A 472 -8.01 -11.09 12.11
N ALA A 473 -7.62 -12.08 12.91
CA ALA A 473 -6.54 -11.94 13.88
C ALA A 473 -5.17 -11.74 13.23
N GLU A 474 -4.91 -12.40 12.11
CA GLU A 474 -3.71 -12.17 11.31
C GLU A 474 -3.65 -10.74 10.77
N LYS A 475 -4.75 -10.24 10.19
CA LYS A 475 -4.87 -8.85 9.76
C LYS A 475 -4.71 -7.86 10.91
N GLU A 476 -5.18 -8.20 12.10
CA GLU A 476 -4.99 -7.36 13.29
C GLU A 476 -3.50 -7.20 13.65
N MET A 477 -2.71 -8.28 13.51
CA MET A 477 -1.29 -8.30 13.87
C MET A 477 -0.36 -7.81 12.76
N LEU A 478 -0.70 -8.10 11.49
CA LEU A 478 0.16 -7.87 10.32
C LEU A 478 -0.35 -6.76 9.38
N GLY A 479 -1.59 -6.29 9.56
CA GLY A 479 -2.21 -5.24 8.75
C GLY A 479 -2.91 -5.73 7.48
N LEU A 480 -2.72 -7.00 7.09
CA LEU A 480 -3.42 -7.65 5.97
C LEU A 480 -3.71 -9.12 6.22
N TYR A 481 -4.52 -9.71 5.35
CA TYR A 481 -4.64 -11.15 5.20
C TYR A 481 -3.44 -11.73 4.43
N VAL A 482 -2.50 -12.38 5.10
CA VAL A 482 -1.26 -12.90 4.49
C VAL A 482 -1.47 -14.33 4.00
N SER A 483 -2.03 -15.17 4.85
CA SER A 483 -2.13 -16.62 4.62
C SER A 483 -3.17 -17.00 3.56
N ASP A 484 -4.30 -16.28 3.53
CA ASP A 484 -5.33 -16.45 2.50
C ASP A 484 -6.26 -15.22 2.49
N HIS A 485 -6.77 -14.82 1.33
CA HIS A 485 -7.77 -13.75 1.27
C HIS A 485 -9.15 -14.33 1.58
N PRO A 486 -9.99 -13.69 2.41
CA PRO A 486 -11.37 -14.13 2.62
C PRO A 486 -12.22 -14.26 1.33
N LEU A 487 -11.73 -13.70 0.22
CA LEU A 487 -12.38 -13.74 -1.08
C LEU A 487 -12.01 -14.97 -1.89
N LEU A 488 -10.90 -15.66 -1.58
CA LEU A 488 -10.48 -16.86 -2.31
C LEU A 488 -11.47 -18.02 -2.10
N GLU A 489 -12.01 -18.19 -0.89
CA GLU A 489 -13.02 -19.21 -0.59
C GLU A 489 -14.35 -18.98 -1.34
N VAL A 490 -14.67 -17.72 -1.60
CA VAL A 490 -15.94 -17.31 -2.22
C VAL A 490 -15.75 -16.87 -3.66
N GLN A 491 -14.54 -17.00 -4.22
CA GLN A 491 -14.16 -16.43 -5.51
C GLN A 491 -15.04 -16.96 -6.64
N GLN A 492 -15.37 -18.26 -6.62
CA GLN A 492 -16.23 -18.86 -7.64
C GLN A 492 -17.69 -18.42 -7.52
N ALA A 493 -18.24 -18.37 -6.30
CA ALA A 493 -19.59 -17.86 -6.06
C ALA A 493 -19.72 -16.37 -6.40
N MET A 494 -18.65 -15.61 -6.13
CA MET A 494 -18.54 -14.20 -6.47
C MET A 494 -18.43 -13.99 -7.98
N ARG A 495 -17.57 -14.75 -8.69
CA ARG A 495 -17.48 -14.72 -10.15
C ARG A 495 -18.80 -15.07 -10.85
N ALA A 496 -19.61 -15.94 -10.24
CA ALA A 496 -20.95 -16.23 -10.75
C ALA A 496 -21.94 -15.07 -10.56
N SER A 497 -21.64 -14.15 -9.64
CA SER A 497 -22.48 -13.00 -9.28
C SER A 497 -21.93 -11.66 -9.79
N THR A 498 -20.76 -11.64 -10.43
CA THR A 498 -20.09 -10.43 -10.94
C THR A 498 -19.86 -10.52 -12.45
N ASP A 499 -19.78 -9.37 -13.11
CA ASP A 499 -19.52 -9.28 -14.57
C ASP A 499 -18.15 -8.67 -14.89
N THR A 500 -17.50 -8.04 -13.90
CA THR A 500 -16.26 -7.26 -14.07
C THR A 500 -15.40 -7.39 -12.82
N GLN A 501 -14.08 -7.55 -12.99
CA GLN A 501 -13.14 -7.41 -11.87
C GLN A 501 -12.92 -5.94 -11.55
N ILE A 502 -12.59 -5.60 -10.31
CA ILE A 502 -12.44 -4.20 -9.90
C ILE A 502 -11.38 -3.48 -10.75
N ALA A 503 -10.27 -4.14 -11.06
CA ALA A 503 -9.20 -3.60 -11.90
C ALA A 503 -9.68 -3.17 -13.30
N ASP A 504 -10.72 -3.82 -13.85
CA ASP A 504 -11.19 -3.61 -15.21
C ASP A 504 -12.28 -2.52 -15.32
N VAL A 505 -12.77 -2.00 -14.18
CA VAL A 505 -13.83 -0.98 -14.18
C VAL A 505 -13.39 0.30 -14.89
N ALA A 506 -12.11 0.67 -14.78
CA ALA A 506 -11.55 1.83 -15.47
C ALA A 506 -11.63 1.73 -17.01
N SER A 507 -11.66 0.51 -17.54
CA SER A 507 -11.77 0.24 -18.98
C SER A 507 -13.22 0.18 -19.46
N ALA A 508 -14.21 0.23 -18.55
CA ALA A 508 -15.61 0.20 -18.90
C ALA A 508 -16.10 1.57 -19.41
N PRO A 509 -17.10 1.61 -20.31
CA PRO A 509 -17.66 2.88 -20.77
C PRO A 509 -18.30 3.70 -19.64
N GLU A 510 -18.09 5.02 -19.66
CA GLU A 510 -18.71 5.97 -18.72
C GLU A 510 -20.22 5.79 -18.66
N GLY A 511 -20.77 5.75 -17.44
CA GLY A 511 -22.20 5.58 -17.22
C GLY A 511 -22.74 4.17 -17.50
N SER A 512 -21.91 3.21 -17.90
CA SER A 512 -22.32 1.81 -18.01
C SER A 512 -22.60 1.20 -16.64
N THR A 513 -23.44 0.16 -16.59
CA THR A 513 -23.67 -0.60 -15.36
C THR A 513 -22.71 -1.78 -15.33
N ARG A 514 -22.04 -1.95 -14.18
CA ARG A 514 -21.14 -3.07 -13.88
C ARG A 514 -21.43 -3.65 -12.51
N THR A 515 -21.15 -4.93 -12.36
CA THR A 515 -21.29 -5.68 -11.12
C THR A 515 -19.94 -6.16 -10.68
N VAL A 516 -19.47 -5.63 -9.56
CA VAL A 516 -18.21 -5.98 -8.91
C VAL A 516 -18.46 -6.64 -7.57
N GLY A 517 -17.54 -7.47 -7.11
CA GLY A 517 -17.65 -8.18 -5.85
C GLY A 517 -16.33 -8.10 -5.10
N GLY A 518 -16.43 -7.96 -3.78
CA GLY A 518 -15.24 -7.83 -2.95
C GLY A 518 -15.56 -7.76 -1.47
N ILE A 519 -14.54 -7.42 -0.69
CA ILE A 519 -14.63 -7.17 0.74
C ILE A 519 -14.67 -5.67 1.00
N VAL A 520 -15.51 -5.23 1.93
CA VAL A 520 -15.56 -3.81 2.33
C VAL A 520 -14.33 -3.50 3.19
N GLY A 521 -13.29 -2.93 2.57
CA GLY A 521 -12.04 -2.56 3.26
C GLY A 521 -12.21 -1.33 4.16
N ARG A 522 -12.94 -0.32 3.66
CA ARG A 522 -13.23 0.92 4.39
C ARG A 522 -14.70 1.31 4.28
N PHE A 523 -15.26 1.81 5.37
CA PHE A 523 -16.61 2.40 5.42
C PHE A 523 -16.52 3.82 5.98
N ALA A 524 -17.08 4.80 5.28
CA ALA A 524 -17.18 6.18 5.73
C ALA A 524 -18.61 6.71 5.54
N LYS A 525 -19.31 6.93 6.66
CA LYS A 525 -20.60 7.63 6.64
C LYS A 525 -20.36 9.13 6.41
N LYS A 526 -20.99 9.69 5.39
CA LYS A 526 -20.94 11.13 5.05
C LYS A 526 -22.36 11.70 5.04
N PHE A 527 -22.45 13.02 4.97
CA PHE A 527 -23.71 13.73 4.82
C PHE A 527 -23.67 14.57 3.55
N THR A 528 -24.78 14.60 2.81
CA THR A 528 -24.92 15.49 1.66
C THR A 528 -25.00 16.95 2.11
N LYS A 529 -24.88 17.90 1.18
CA LYS A 529 -25.11 19.34 1.47
C LYS A 529 -26.51 19.62 2.06
N LYS A 530 -27.47 18.70 1.87
CA LYS A 530 -28.83 18.78 2.41
C LYS A 530 -28.98 18.10 3.79
N GLY A 531 -27.91 17.53 4.34
CA GLY A 531 -27.90 16.85 5.64
C GLY A 531 -28.34 15.39 5.61
N GLU A 532 -28.56 14.80 4.43
CA GLU A 532 -28.99 13.39 4.30
C GLU A 532 -27.79 12.46 4.40
N ALA A 533 -27.95 11.32 5.08
CA ALA A 533 -26.88 10.36 5.26
C ALA A 533 -26.57 9.61 3.96
N MET A 534 -25.28 9.50 3.63
CA MET A 534 -24.76 8.70 2.53
C MET A 534 -23.54 7.91 3.01
N ALA A 535 -23.08 6.93 2.23
CA ALA A 535 -21.82 6.24 2.51
C ALA A 535 -20.87 6.31 1.33
N VAL A 536 -19.58 6.37 1.66
CA VAL A 536 -18.48 6.13 0.73
C VAL A 536 -17.73 4.92 1.29
N ILE A 537 -17.69 3.84 0.52
CA ILE A 537 -16.98 2.62 0.90
C ILE A 537 -15.85 2.36 -0.08
N VAL A 538 -14.82 1.65 0.36
CA VAL A 538 -13.79 1.09 -0.52
C VAL A 538 -14.04 -0.41 -0.57
N LEU A 539 -14.36 -0.91 -1.75
CA LEU A 539 -14.52 -2.34 -2.02
C LEU A 539 -13.20 -2.86 -2.61
N GLU A 540 -12.68 -3.94 -2.06
CA GLU A 540 -11.41 -4.54 -2.43
C GLU A 540 -11.66 -5.96 -2.96
N ASP A 541 -11.06 -6.32 -4.10
CA ASP A 541 -11.01 -7.69 -4.61
C ASP A 541 -9.55 -8.16 -4.70
N LEU A 542 -9.31 -9.32 -5.31
CA LEU A 542 -7.95 -9.87 -5.46
C LEU A 542 -7.10 -9.10 -6.47
N ALA A 543 -7.71 -8.26 -7.32
CA ALA A 543 -7.07 -7.57 -8.42
C ALA A 543 -6.97 -6.05 -8.20
N GLY A 544 -7.72 -5.47 -7.26
CA GLY A 544 -7.69 -4.04 -6.98
C GLY A 544 -8.72 -3.56 -5.96
N ALA A 545 -8.87 -2.25 -5.86
CA ALA A 545 -9.80 -1.57 -4.97
C ALA A 545 -10.55 -0.45 -5.72
N ILE A 546 -11.82 -0.21 -5.38
CA ILE A 546 -12.63 0.86 -5.97
C ILE A 546 -13.47 1.58 -4.92
N GLU A 547 -13.58 2.90 -5.06
CA GLU A 547 -14.49 3.71 -4.26
C GLU A 547 -15.93 3.55 -4.78
N ILE A 548 -16.83 3.20 -3.86
CA ILE A 548 -18.25 3.06 -4.14
C ILE A 548 -19.02 4.10 -3.35
N VAL A 549 -19.81 4.89 -4.06
CA VAL A 549 -20.66 5.93 -3.50
C VAL A 549 -22.09 5.40 -3.38
N VAL A 550 -22.61 5.38 -2.14
CA VAL A 550 -23.98 4.97 -1.82
C VAL A 550 -24.77 6.20 -1.40
N PHE A 551 -25.55 6.75 -2.34
CA PHE A 551 -26.40 7.92 -2.11
C PHE A 551 -27.54 7.63 -1.11
N PRO A 552 -28.15 8.65 -0.49
CA PRO A 552 -29.15 8.48 0.57
C PRO A 552 -30.28 7.49 0.24
N ASN A 553 -30.84 7.57 -0.97
CA ASN A 553 -31.92 6.68 -1.43
C ASN A 553 -31.56 5.18 -1.39
N SER A 554 -30.28 4.86 -1.53
CA SER A 554 -29.74 3.50 -1.47
C SER A 554 -29.15 3.18 -0.10
N PHE A 555 -28.64 4.17 0.63
CA PHE A 555 -27.97 3.99 1.91
C PHE A 555 -28.91 3.40 2.97
N ASP A 556 -30.12 3.94 3.09
CA ASP A 556 -31.10 3.45 4.08
C ASP A 556 -31.47 1.97 3.86
N LYS A 557 -31.40 1.50 2.61
CA LYS A 557 -31.70 0.11 2.25
C LYS A 557 -30.53 -0.84 2.52
N PHE A 558 -29.31 -0.40 2.25
CA PHE A 558 -28.14 -1.28 2.23
C PHE A 558 -27.18 -1.11 3.41
N ALA A 559 -27.38 -0.11 4.29
CA ALA A 559 -26.50 0.14 5.44
C ALA A 559 -26.14 -1.10 6.28
N PRO A 560 -27.05 -2.06 6.56
CA PRO A 560 -26.69 -3.28 7.30
C PRO A 560 -25.68 -4.20 6.59
N LEU A 561 -25.58 -4.09 5.26
CA LEU A 561 -24.69 -4.91 4.43
C LEU A 561 -23.29 -4.31 4.29
N LEU A 562 -23.13 -3.01 4.58
CA LEU A 562 -21.92 -2.23 4.30
C LEU A 562 -20.93 -2.17 5.47
N GLN A 563 -20.94 -3.18 6.33
CA GLN A 563 -20.03 -3.26 7.47
C GLN A 563 -18.61 -3.55 7.00
N ARG A 564 -17.61 -3.09 7.77
CA ARG A 564 -16.20 -3.41 7.51
C ARG A 564 -16.01 -4.93 7.49
N ASP A 565 -15.18 -5.40 6.56
CA ASP A 565 -14.88 -6.81 6.32
C ASP A 565 -16.07 -7.66 5.81
N ALA A 566 -17.21 -7.03 5.49
CA ALA A 566 -18.33 -7.72 4.84
C ALA A 566 -18.00 -8.04 3.38
N ILE A 567 -18.33 -9.26 2.96
CA ILE A 567 -18.25 -9.69 1.56
C ILE A 567 -19.56 -9.32 0.87
N VAL A 568 -19.47 -8.48 -0.16
CA VAL A 568 -20.64 -7.98 -0.89
C VAL A 568 -20.41 -7.97 -2.39
N CYS A 569 -21.49 -8.13 -3.14
CA CYS A 569 -21.56 -7.79 -4.55
C CYS A 569 -22.29 -6.46 -4.69
N VAL A 570 -21.75 -5.59 -5.53
CA VAL A 570 -22.29 -4.25 -5.80
C VAL A 570 -22.52 -4.12 -7.30
N LYS A 571 -23.77 -3.89 -7.67
CA LYS A 571 -24.14 -3.42 -8.99
C LYS A 571 -24.24 -1.91 -8.96
N GLY A 572 -23.52 -1.24 -9.85
CA GLY A 572 -23.48 0.20 -9.86
C GLY A 572 -23.17 0.79 -11.22
N LYS A 573 -23.38 2.10 -11.31
CA LYS A 573 -23.09 2.87 -12.51
C LYS A 573 -21.65 3.37 -12.43
N VAL A 574 -20.87 3.12 -13.47
CA VAL A 574 -19.50 3.60 -13.58
C VAL A 574 -19.53 5.13 -13.72
N ASP A 575 -18.73 5.80 -12.89
CA ASP A 575 -18.53 7.25 -12.88
C ASP A 575 -17.03 7.54 -13.01
N LEU A 576 -16.65 8.04 -14.18
CA LEU A 576 -15.29 8.40 -14.59
C LEU A 576 -15.13 9.93 -14.67
N ARG A 577 -16.03 10.71 -14.06
CA ARG A 577 -15.99 12.18 -14.09
C ARG A 577 -14.92 12.76 -13.18
N ASP A 578 -14.64 12.07 -12.09
CA ASP A 578 -13.55 12.38 -11.16
C ASP A 578 -12.23 11.72 -11.64
N GLU A 579 -11.10 12.10 -11.01
CA GLU A 579 -9.78 11.54 -11.34
C GLU A 579 -9.74 10.01 -11.18
N ASP A 580 -10.26 9.49 -10.07
CA ASP A 580 -10.37 8.05 -9.82
C ASP A 580 -11.71 7.49 -10.32
N PRO A 581 -11.74 6.31 -10.97
CA PRO A 581 -12.97 5.64 -11.35
C PRO A 581 -13.77 5.25 -10.10
N LYS A 582 -15.06 5.61 -10.10
CA LYS A 582 -15.98 5.31 -9.00
C LYS A 582 -17.15 4.48 -9.49
N LEU A 583 -17.79 3.80 -8.54
CA LEU A 583 -19.05 3.13 -8.77
C LEU A 583 -20.15 3.80 -7.93
N VAL A 584 -21.21 4.26 -8.58
CA VAL A 584 -22.42 4.71 -7.87
C VAL A 584 -23.32 3.49 -7.64
N ALA A 585 -23.48 3.09 -6.38
CA ALA A 585 -24.20 1.87 -6.03
C ALA A 585 -25.70 1.97 -6.36
N LEU A 586 -26.19 1.01 -7.15
CA LEU A 586 -27.61 0.81 -7.45
C LEU A 586 -28.19 -0.31 -6.58
N GLU A 587 -27.48 -1.43 -6.45
CA GLU A 587 -27.87 -2.58 -5.62
C GLU A 587 -26.65 -3.14 -4.89
N VAL A 588 -26.87 -3.61 -3.65
CA VAL A 588 -25.86 -4.29 -2.83
C VAL A 588 -26.50 -5.56 -2.24
N TRP A 589 -25.82 -6.69 -2.37
CA TRP A 589 -26.25 -7.95 -1.78
C TRP A 589 -25.05 -8.77 -1.29
N ARG A 590 -25.30 -9.73 -0.41
CA ARG A 590 -24.30 -10.73 -0.04
C ARG A 590 -24.29 -11.83 -1.10
N PRO A 591 -23.13 -12.24 -1.63
CA PRO A 591 -23.08 -13.39 -2.53
C PRO A 591 -23.62 -14.63 -1.81
N ASN A 592 -24.35 -15.49 -2.52
CA ASN A 592 -24.80 -16.75 -1.94
C ASN A 592 -23.58 -17.67 -1.76
N LEU A 593 -23.23 -17.94 -0.50
CA LEU A 593 -22.03 -18.70 -0.13
C LEU A 593 -22.29 -20.21 -0.03
N GLU A 594 -23.53 -20.67 -0.20
CA GLU A 594 -23.82 -22.09 -0.27
C GLU A 594 -23.34 -22.66 -1.62
N ALA A 595 -22.22 -23.37 -1.56
CA ALA A 595 -21.54 -23.97 -2.70
C ALA A 595 -22.49 -24.81 -3.59
N GLY A 596 -22.55 -24.45 -4.88
CA GLY A 596 -23.04 -25.34 -5.94
C GLY A 596 -24.06 -24.77 -6.91
N GLY A 597 -24.68 -23.63 -6.62
CA GLY A 597 -25.83 -23.16 -7.41
C GLY A 597 -26.97 -24.17 -7.42
N ASP A 598 -28.02 -23.92 -8.21
CA ASP A 598 -29.09 -24.92 -8.39
C ASP A 598 -28.52 -26.22 -8.99
N PRO A 599 -29.00 -27.41 -8.59
CA PRO A 599 -28.54 -28.67 -9.19
C PRO A 599 -28.86 -28.71 -10.69
N LEU A 600 -27.93 -29.22 -11.51
CA LEU A 600 -28.22 -29.51 -12.91
C LEU A 600 -29.14 -30.75 -12.96
N VAL A 601 -30.34 -30.60 -13.53
CA VAL A 601 -31.31 -31.69 -13.59
C VAL A 601 -31.30 -32.32 -14.99
N LEU A 602 -30.81 -33.55 -15.07
CA LEU A 602 -30.82 -34.36 -16.28
C LEU A 602 -32.09 -35.21 -16.31
N SER A 603 -32.89 -35.09 -17.37
CA SER A 603 -34.09 -35.91 -17.57
C SER A 603 -33.80 -37.05 -18.54
N LEU A 604 -34.09 -38.28 -18.12
CA LEU A 604 -33.87 -39.49 -18.90
C LEU A 604 -35.08 -40.42 -18.75
N GLU A 605 -35.56 -40.98 -19.86
CA GLU A 605 -36.60 -42.01 -19.81
C GLU A 605 -36.03 -43.33 -19.27
N ALA A 606 -36.75 -43.97 -18.35
CA ALA A 606 -36.29 -45.19 -17.69
C ALA A 606 -35.95 -46.32 -18.68
N GLU A 607 -36.67 -46.41 -19.79
CA GLU A 607 -36.42 -47.38 -20.88
C GLU A 607 -35.10 -47.11 -21.63
N SER A 608 -34.65 -45.86 -21.65
CA SER A 608 -33.39 -45.43 -22.28
C SER A 608 -32.18 -45.51 -21.31
N CYS A 609 -32.41 -45.83 -20.04
CA CYS A 609 -31.37 -45.97 -19.01
C CYS A 609 -30.65 -47.32 -19.13
N THR A 610 -29.90 -47.51 -20.22
CA THR A 610 -29.10 -48.73 -20.46
C THR A 610 -27.70 -48.62 -19.86
N PRO A 611 -27.01 -49.73 -19.55
CA PRO A 611 -25.65 -49.70 -19.00
C PRO A 611 -24.67 -48.85 -19.84
N LYS A 612 -24.78 -48.93 -21.17
CA LYS A 612 -23.94 -48.17 -22.11
C LYS A 612 -24.17 -46.66 -22.01
N VAL A 613 -25.41 -46.21 -21.82
CA VAL A 613 -25.74 -44.78 -21.64
C VAL A 613 -25.25 -44.29 -20.29
N VAL A 614 -25.36 -45.12 -19.24
CA VAL A 614 -24.87 -44.78 -17.90
C VAL A 614 -23.35 -44.68 -17.87
N GLU A 615 -22.62 -45.61 -18.50
CA GLU A 615 -21.16 -45.54 -18.64
C GLU A 615 -20.73 -44.26 -19.36
N ARG A 616 -21.39 -43.95 -20.48
CA ARG A 616 -21.06 -42.73 -21.24
C ARG A 616 -21.42 -41.46 -20.49
N LEU A 617 -22.51 -41.45 -19.74
CA LEU A 617 -22.88 -40.32 -18.87
C LEU A 617 -21.85 -40.14 -17.76
N LYS A 618 -21.37 -41.23 -17.17
CA LYS A 618 -20.29 -41.22 -16.17
C LYS A 618 -19.02 -40.58 -16.74
N GLU A 619 -18.60 -40.99 -17.94
CA GLU A 619 -17.43 -40.41 -18.62
C GLU A 619 -17.58 -38.90 -18.86
N VAL A 620 -18.74 -38.47 -19.37
CA VAL A 620 -19.02 -37.05 -19.66
C VAL A 620 -19.07 -36.20 -18.38
N LEU A 621 -19.67 -36.70 -17.30
CA LEU A 621 -19.68 -35.95 -16.03
C LEU A 621 -18.27 -35.89 -15.41
N SER A 622 -17.51 -36.97 -15.48
CA SER A 622 -16.14 -37.04 -14.95
C SER A 622 -15.13 -36.22 -15.75
N SER A 623 -15.36 -35.95 -17.05
CA SER A 623 -14.51 -35.08 -17.86
C SER A 623 -14.72 -33.58 -17.60
N HIS A 624 -15.78 -33.22 -16.86
CA HIS A 624 -16.14 -31.85 -16.54
C HIS A 624 -16.30 -31.61 -15.03
N PRO A 625 -15.29 -31.91 -14.20
CA PRO A 625 -15.41 -31.80 -12.74
C PRO A 625 -15.67 -30.36 -12.30
N GLY A 626 -16.55 -30.16 -11.32
CA GLY A 626 -16.82 -28.85 -10.73
C GLY A 626 -17.61 -28.97 -9.42
N LEU A 627 -18.34 -27.91 -9.04
CA LEU A 627 -19.03 -27.84 -7.75
C LEU A 627 -20.55 -27.99 -7.84
N THR A 628 -21.14 -27.98 -9.04
CA THR A 628 -22.59 -28.07 -9.21
C THR A 628 -23.08 -29.51 -9.04
N PRO A 629 -24.00 -29.78 -8.10
CA PRO A 629 -24.59 -31.09 -7.94
C PRO A 629 -25.45 -31.47 -9.16
N VAL A 630 -25.41 -32.75 -9.55
CA VAL A 630 -26.20 -33.27 -10.67
C VAL A 630 -27.31 -34.17 -10.14
N HIS A 631 -28.53 -33.90 -10.56
CA HIS A 631 -29.71 -34.71 -10.26
C HIS A 631 -30.20 -35.41 -11.53
N LEU A 632 -30.37 -36.72 -11.47
CA LEU A 632 -30.94 -37.51 -12.56
C LEU A 632 -32.42 -37.76 -12.31
N ARG A 633 -33.27 -37.17 -13.12
CA ARG A 633 -34.72 -37.38 -13.16
C ARG A 633 -35.04 -38.50 -14.15
N LEU A 634 -35.43 -39.66 -13.61
CA LEU A 634 -35.88 -40.80 -14.39
C LEU A 634 -37.40 -40.78 -14.56
N THR A 635 -37.87 -40.71 -15.79
CA THR A 635 -39.31 -40.73 -16.13
C THR A 635 -39.71 -42.09 -16.68
N SER A 636 -40.76 -42.69 -16.12
CA SER A 636 -41.34 -43.97 -16.57
C SER A 636 -42.86 -43.85 -16.68
N GLY A 637 -43.52 -44.77 -17.39
CA GLY A 637 -44.98 -44.82 -17.46
C GLY A 637 -45.69 -44.95 -16.10
N THR A 638 -44.97 -45.35 -15.05
CA THR A 638 -45.47 -45.54 -13.68
C THR A 638 -45.12 -44.39 -12.72
N GLY A 639 -44.37 -43.37 -13.17
CA GLY A 639 -44.00 -42.21 -12.34
C GLY A 639 -42.59 -41.66 -12.61
N THR A 640 -42.24 -40.59 -11.89
CA THR A 640 -40.94 -39.90 -11.98
C THR A 640 -40.15 -40.08 -10.69
N LYS A 641 -38.87 -40.46 -10.79
CA LYS A 641 -37.94 -40.56 -9.65
C LYS A 641 -36.75 -39.64 -9.86
N VAL A 642 -36.39 -38.83 -8.86
CA VAL A 642 -35.19 -37.97 -8.90
C VAL A 642 -34.12 -38.58 -8.02
N LEU A 643 -32.94 -38.79 -8.59
CA LEU A 643 -31.77 -39.33 -7.93
C LEU A 643 -30.70 -38.24 -7.84
N ARG A 644 -30.19 -38.00 -6.64
CA ARG A 644 -28.97 -37.19 -6.47
C ARG A 644 -27.77 -38.07 -6.78
N LEU A 645 -26.92 -37.63 -7.72
CA LEU A 645 -25.68 -38.33 -8.01
C LEU A 645 -24.63 -38.07 -6.93
N PRO A 646 -23.67 -39.00 -6.71
CA PRO A 646 -22.56 -38.81 -5.79
C PRO A 646 -21.73 -37.54 -6.09
N ASP A 647 -21.04 -37.03 -5.07
CA ASP A 647 -20.27 -35.79 -5.18
C ASP A 647 -19.10 -35.88 -6.18
N ASP A 648 -18.61 -37.08 -6.48
CA ASP A 648 -17.62 -37.37 -7.53
C ASP A 648 -18.09 -36.99 -8.95
N PHE A 649 -19.39 -36.75 -9.14
CA PHE A 649 -20.00 -36.33 -10.41
C PHE A 649 -20.52 -34.89 -10.37
N ARG A 650 -20.02 -34.06 -9.45
CA ARG A 650 -20.27 -32.63 -9.51
C ARG A 650 -19.56 -32.04 -10.72
N ILE A 651 -20.24 -31.12 -11.41
CA ILE A 651 -19.78 -30.59 -12.69
C ILE A 651 -19.54 -29.09 -12.67
N GLU A 652 -18.78 -28.62 -13.64
CA GLU A 652 -18.68 -27.20 -14.00
C GLU A 652 -19.58 -26.91 -15.20
N ARG A 653 -20.47 -25.91 -15.09
CA ARG A 653 -21.40 -25.53 -16.16
C ARG A 653 -20.67 -24.81 -17.29
N ARG A 654 -20.10 -25.57 -18.23
CA ARG A 654 -19.47 -25.05 -19.46
C ARG A 654 -20.31 -25.40 -20.69
N ASN A 655 -20.22 -24.56 -21.73
CA ASN A 655 -20.90 -24.82 -23.01
C ASN A 655 -20.54 -26.17 -23.64
N GLY A 656 -19.29 -26.64 -23.43
CA GLY A 656 -18.84 -27.97 -23.89
C GLY A 656 -19.63 -29.12 -23.26
N LEU A 657 -19.81 -29.11 -21.94
CA LEU A 657 -20.61 -30.11 -21.22
C LEU A 657 -22.05 -30.17 -21.74
N TYR A 658 -22.69 -29.01 -21.94
CA TYR A 658 -24.06 -28.97 -22.44
C TYR A 658 -24.19 -29.54 -23.85
N ALA A 659 -23.18 -29.38 -24.72
CA ALA A 659 -23.19 -29.96 -26.05
C ALA A 659 -23.11 -31.50 -26.00
N GLU A 660 -22.21 -32.03 -25.16
CA GLU A 660 -22.04 -33.47 -24.97
C GLU A 660 -23.27 -34.13 -24.34
N LEU A 661 -23.86 -33.50 -23.32
CA LEU A 661 -25.09 -33.98 -22.68
C LEU A 661 -26.29 -33.96 -23.64
N LYS A 662 -26.43 -32.93 -24.49
CA LYS A 662 -27.48 -32.89 -25.52
C LYS A 662 -27.29 -33.98 -26.58
N SER A 663 -26.05 -34.27 -26.95
CA SER A 663 -25.74 -35.36 -27.89
C SER A 663 -26.06 -36.74 -27.29
N LEU A 664 -25.88 -36.90 -25.98
CA LEU A 664 -26.08 -38.19 -25.29
C LEU A 664 -27.54 -38.44 -24.90
N LEU A 665 -28.23 -37.43 -24.36
CA LEU A 665 -29.56 -37.55 -23.75
C LEU A 665 -30.68 -36.89 -24.56
N GLY A 666 -30.35 -36.19 -25.65
CA GLY A 666 -31.28 -35.43 -26.48
C GLY A 666 -31.48 -33.97 -26.03
N ALA A 667 -31.92 -33.10 -26.93
CA ALA A 667 -31.96 -31.64 -26.71
C ALA A 667 -32.93 -31.18 -25.59
N THR A 668 -33.93 -31.99 -25.25
CA THR A 668 -34.98 -31.70 -24.26
C THR A 668 -34.65 -32.21 -22.84
N SER A 669 -33.48 -32.82 -22.65
CA SER A 669 -33.08 -33.50 -21.42
C SER A 669 -32.50 -32.59 -20.32
N LEU A 670 -32.15 -31.34 -20.63
CA LEU A 670 -31.49 -30.41 -19.71
C LEU A 670 -32.49 -29.38 -19.16
N ARG A 671 -32.57 -29.27 -17.83
CA ARG A 671 -33.32 -28.21 -17.14
C ARG A 671 -32.51 -27.56 -16.03
#